data_AF-A0A2V9RD90-F1
#
_entry.id   AF-A0A2V9RD90-F1
#
_cell.length_a   1.000
_cell.length_b   1.000
_cell.length_c   1.000
_cell.angle_alpha   90.00
_cell.angle_beta   90.00
_cell.angle_gamma   90.00
#
_symmetry.space_group_name_H-M   'P 1'
#
loop_
_entity.id
_entity.type
_entity.pdbx_description
1 polymer ?
#
loop_
_entity_poly.entity_id
_entity_poly.type
_entity_poly.pdbx_seq_one_letter_code
_entity_poly.pdbx_strand_id
1 'polypeptide(L)'
;MFSMVPGIVTTRFIEEEHAMIADSQRLVPKPQRPQRSFLLSALATFFLGALSLQARQTTPQYLKLPLLRQVAQVRQLKHDKAELGYPVCLRGVVTYYDREAEIFFIQDSTAGIFVNSSGMSFDSSEEKLPLQTGQLVEVEGRSSAPDYAPEIKQPRVRILDSAPMPVARQVELDHLTSGKEDSQWVKVQGIVCSAIEQPANDYARQPWEEPVPVDPSSSKGPDKRLTLEIAAGGRRLRAHLLNYQRSDIIRLVDSRVRVKGVLGSIFNRKGQLIGLQMFVPSSKQVSVEEPGPVDAFALPVRSIRSLLRFALDEASGHRVRVQGIVTLQRLGRALFIKDETDSVYVQTKQMTWVETGDRVEVVGFPGAGEYSPFLQDAIFRRVGVRQMLTPVAVTAEQALKGNYDAELVRIEARLLDRVLSSAQQILVLQAGRWVFNAQMEDSKRVLDSVRDGSLVQLTGVCSVQLDENGKPRLFRILLRSAKDIVVVGRPSWWTLTHALWTLGLMGVITLAGLGWVTVLKRQVRQQTAIIHTRLQRESVLEKAHKDSEAFFHSLVESLPQNILRKDTEGRHTFANQKYCATLGRPLNQIIGKSNSDLFPEELAEKHDRDDQWVMETGDILETVEEHQKPNGEKLYIQVIRTAIYDSKGEMIGTQCISWDVTERERAEETLRESEQRYRTLFDWNPYPTWVYDLETLAFLAVNDVAIRHYGYSREEFLSMTIKDIHPPEELGLLPDFIAMSPLNVENSREWRHRKNDRTIIDAEISSHELLFGGRRTRIVVANDITSRKKSGAELQKAKETAEAASRAKSEFLANMSHEIRTPMNGIIGMTELAMDTELTSEQREYLGMVKSSADSLLTVINDILDFSKIEAGKLDLESTEFDLRDHLGQSVKALALRAHQQGLELSLQVAPDVPEAVMGDPDRLRQVIVNLVGNAIKFTEHGEVACCTVW
;
A
#
# COMPACT_ATOMS: atom_id res chain seq x y z
N MET A 1 -13.13 51.16 51.72
CA MET A 1 -12.56 52.53 51.79
C MET A 1 -12.29 52.98 50.36
N PHE A 2 -13.04 53.96 49.83
CA PHE A 2 -12.95 54.63 48.50
C PHE A 2 -12.96 53.72 47.23
N SER A 3 -13.90 53.83 46.25
CA SER A 3 -14.28 54.91 45.27
C SER A 3 -13.40 54.91 44.00
N MET A 4 -13.84 55.14 42.74
CA MET A 4 -15.09 55.61 42.07
C MET A 4 -15.28 54.83 40.72
N VAL A 5 -16.44 54.67 40.02
CA VAL A 5 -17.67 55.48 39.73
C VAL A 5 -17.46 56.51 38.57
N PRO A 6 -18.36 56.73 37.57
CA PRO A 6 -19.46 55.89 36.98
C PRO A 6 -19.72 56.06 35.43
N GLY A 7 -20.80 55.46 34.89
CA GLY A 7 -21.61 56.02 33.76
C GLY A 7 -21.74 55.15 32.47
N ILE A 8 -22.95 54.72 32.03
CA ILE A 8 -24.02 55.46 31.26
C ILE A 8 -23.84 55.30 29.72
N VAL A 9 -24.81 54.99 28.83
CA VAL A 9 -26.25 54.56 28.81
C VAL A 9 -26.66 54.26 27.30
N THR A 10 -27.76 53.68 26.75
CA THR A 10 -29.14 53.19 27.08
C THR A 10 -29.67 52.18 26.01
N THR A 11 -30.82 51.50 26.24
CA THR A 11 -31.85 50.95 25.27
C THR A 11 -31.50 49.84 24.24
N ARG A 12 -32.42 48.96 23.76
CA ARG A 12 -33.70 48.35 24.24
C ARG A 12 -34.17 47.23 23.25
N PHE A 13 -35.23 46.48 23.63
CA PHE A 13 -36.01 45.43 22.92
C PHE A 13 -35.42 44.00 22.97
N ILE A 14 -36.08 42.93 23.46
CA ILE A 14 -37.50 42.39 23.42
C ILE A 14 -37.69 41.41 22.24
N GLU A 15 -38.17 40.18 22.40
CA GLU A 15 -38.37 39.29 23.57
C GLU A 15 -38.56 37.83 23.08
N GLU A 16 -38.47 36.84 23.97
CA GLU A 16 -38.82 35.43 23.71
C GLU A 16 -40.27 35.15 24.16
N GLU A 17 -40.90 34.05 23.69
CA GLU A 17 -41.88 33.37 24.55
C GLU A 17 -41.95 31.84 24.38
N HIS A 18 -42.18 31.21 25.54
CA HIS A 18 -42.44 29.79 25.85
C HIS A 18 -43.93 29.42 25.61
N ALA A 19 -44.46 28.21 25.88
CA ALA A 19 -44.01 26.82 25.81
C ALA A 19 -45.25 25.88 25.91
N MET A 20 -45.05 24.56 26.00
CA MET A 20 -46.10 23.50 26.06
C MET A 20 -47.14 23.65 27.20
N ILE A 21 -48.37 23.11 27.01
CA ILE A 21 -48.91 21.94 27.77
C ILE A 21 -50.38 21.53 27.39
N ALA A 22 -50.55 20.22 27.18
CA ALA A 22 -51.70 19.28 27.40
C ALA A 22 -53.21 19.53 27.05
N ASP A 23 -53.77 18.46 26.45
CA ASP A 23 -55.05 17.74 26.69
C ASP A 23 -56.50 18.23 26.34
N SER A 24 -57.04 17.56 25.30
CA SER A 24 -58.27 16.72 25.35
C SER A 24 -59.69 17.25 24.98
N GLN A 25 -60.41 16.34 24.28
CA GLN A 25 -61.88 16.18 24.11
C GLN A 25 -62.76 17.17 23.28
N ARG A 26 -63.40 16.61 22.21
CA ARG A 26 -64.86 16.53 21.87
C ARG A 26 -65.78 17.76 22.17
N LEU A 27 -66.78 18.17 21.36
CA LEU A 27 -67.47 17.64 20.16
C LEU A 27 -68.39 18.76 19.53
N VAL A 28 -68.55 18.81 18.19
CA VAL A 28 -69.80 19.08 17.36
C VAL A 28 -70.88 20.09 17.86
N PRO A 29 -71.45 21.04 17.03
CA PRO A 29 -71.90 20.86 15.63
C PRO A 29 -71.78 22.04 14.61
N LYS A 30 -72.24 21.74 13.37
CA LYS A 30 -72.63 22.60 12.21
C LYS A 30 -73.80 23.59 12.52
N PRO A 31 -74.12 24.66 11.72
CA PRO A 31 -74.48 24.51 10.29
C PRO A 31 -74.40 25.70 9.26
N GLN A 32 -74.60 25.33 7.98
CA GLN A 32 -75.28 26.05 6.85
C GLN A 32 -74.58 27.14 5.96
N ARG A 33 -75.22 27.33 4.79
CA ARG A 33 -74.95 28.12 3.54
C ARG A 33 -76.17 29.06 3.29
N PRO A 34 -76.33 29.92 2.22
CA PRO A 34 -75.65 30.07 0.91
C PRO A 34 -75.14 31.55 0.69
N GLN A 35 -75.04 32.26 -0.45
CA GLN A 35 -75.40 32.23 -1.91
C GLN A 35 -74.16 32.69 -2.76
N ARG A 36 -73.93 32.36 -4.05
CA ARG A 36 -74.66 32.39 -5.36
C ARG A 36 -74.59 33.71 -6.17
N SER A 37 -73.60 33.79 -7.06
CA SER A 37 -73.64 34.32 -8.47
C SER A 37 -72.34 33.82 -9.16
N PHE A 38 -72.29 33.24 -10.37
CA PHE A 38 -72.70 33.69 -11.73
C PHE A 38 -71.92 34.93 -12.21
N LEU A 39 -71.29 34.97 -13.40
CA LEU A 39 -71.39 34.11 -14.61
C LEU A 39 -70.04 34.06 -15.39
N LEU A 40 -70.00 33.39 -16.55
CA LEU A 40 -68.90 33.30 -17.56
C LEU A 40 -67.73 32.35 -17.16
N SER A 41 -67.58 31.11 -17.66
CA SER A 41 -68.11 30.36 -18.81
C SER A 41 -67.36 30.41 -20.16
N ALA A 42 -66.04 30.13 -20.18
CA ALA A 42 -65.35 29.47 -21.31
C ALA A 42 -63.88 29.08 -20.98
N LEU A 43 -63.63 27.94 -20.30
CA LEU A 43 -62.34 27.17 -20.28
C LEU A 43 -62.34 25.99 -19.28
N ALA A 44 -63.43 25.20 -19.21
CA ALA A 44 -63.62 24.19 -18.16
C ALA A 44 -64.13 22.82 -18.69
N THR A 45 -63.69 22.42 -19.88
CA THR A 45 -64.28 21.28 -20.62
C THR A 45 -63.26 20.23 -21.08
N PHE A 46 -62.10 20.12 -20.41
CA PHE A 46 -61.06 19.14 -20.78
C PHE A 46 -60.35 18.42 -19.61
N PHE A 47 -60.74 18.67 -18.35
CA PHE A 47 -60.04 18.13 -17.16
C PHE A 47 -60.97 17.48 -16.10
N LEU A 48 -62.15 17.00 -16.50
CA LEU A 48 -63.14 16.36 -15.62
C LEU A 48 -63.62 14.98 -16.14
N GLY A 49 -62.67 14.15 -16.58
CA GLY A 49 -62.97 12.80 -17.11
C GLY A 49 -62.19 11.63 -16.48
N ALA A 50 -61.24 11.88 -15.56
CA ALA A 50 -60.23 10.90 -15.16
C ALA A 50 -60.05 10.69 -13.64
N LEU A 51 -61.05 11.06 -12.82
CA LEU A 51 -60.90 11.06 -11.35
C LEU A 51 -62.12 10.56 -10.56
N SER A 52 -62.89 9.61 -11.11
CA SER A 52 -64.06 9.02 -10.42
C SER A 52 -64.46 7.60 -10.87
N LEU A 53 -63.51 6.73 -11.21
CA LEU A 53 -63.79 5.30 -11.45
C LEU A 53 -62.62 4.40 -11.02
N GLN A 54 -62.96 3.21 -10.53
CA GLN A 54 -62.04 2.16 -10.07
C GLN A 54 -61.16 2.47 -8.85
N ALA A 55 -61.80 2.89 -7.76
CA ALA A 55 -61.51 2.27 -6.47
C ALA A 55 -61.96 0.79 -6.50
N ARG A 56 -61.27 -0.04 -7.29
CA ARG A 56 -61.40 -1.51 -7.26
C ARG A 56 -60.27 -2.07 -6.40
N GLN A 57 -60.58 -3.12 -5.63
CA GLN A 57 -59.56 -3.90 -4.94
C GLN A 57 -58.73 -4.69 -5.95
N THR A 58 -57.65 -4.10 -6.45
CA THR A 58 -56.54 -4.86 -7.02
C THR A 58 -55.64 -5.31 -5.87
N THR A 59 -56.01 -6.42 -5.26
CA THR A 59 -55.05 -7.35 -4.63
C THR A 59 -53.83 -7.45 -5.54
N PRO A 60 -52.57 -7.36 -5.05
CA PRO A 60 -51.40 -7.41 -5.92
C PRO A 60 -51.44 -8.69 -6.75
N GLN A 61 -51.68 -8.52 -8.04
CA GLN A 61 -51.77 -9.64 -8.98
C GLN A 61 -50.36 -10.19 -9.12
N TYR A 62 -50.08 -11.28 -8.39
CA TYR A 62 -48.81 -12.00 -8.46
C TYR A 62 -48.40 -12.12 -9.93
N LEU A 63 -47.29 -11.46 -10.31
CA LEU A 63 -46.64 -11.75 -11.58
C LEU A 63 -46.22 -13.21 -11.53
N LYS A 64 -46.99 -14.09 -12.17
CA LYS A 64 -46.54 -15.43 -12.52
C LYS A 64 -45.46 -15.25 -13.58
N LEU A 65 -44.24 -15.02 -13.11
CA LEU A 65 -43.05 -14.95 -13.95
C LEU A 65 -43.00 -16.21 -14.83
N PRO A 66 -42.80 -16.07 -16.15
CA PRO A 66 -42.82 -17.21 -17.06
C PRO A 66 -41.75 -18.24 -16.69
N LEU A 67 -42.12 -19.51 -16.77
CA LEU A 67 -41.20 -20.63 -16.57
C LEU A 67 -40.17 -20.67 -17.70
N LEU A 68 -38.90 -20.46 -17.37
CA LEU A 68 -37.81 -20.52 -18.34
C LEU A 68 -37.36 -21.98 -18.48
N ARG A 69 -37.21 -22.44 -19.73
CA ARG A 69 -36.96 -23.85 -20.09
C ARG A 69 -35.68 -24.07 -20.91
N GLN A 70 -35.02 -22.98 -21.33
CA GLN A 70 -33.76 -23.01 -22.06
C GLN A 70 -32.75 -22.09 -21.35
N VAL A 71 -31.49 -22.50 -21.32
CA VAL A 71 -30.41 -21.74 -20.66
C VAL A 71 -30.24 -20.35 -21.28
N ALA A 72 -30.34 -20.23 -22.61
CA ALA A 72 -30.27 -18.95 -23.30
C ALA A 72 -31.34 -17.95 -22.82
N GLN A 73 -32.53 -18.39 -22.42
CA GLN A 73 -33.58 -17.51 -21.88
C GLN A 73 -33.18 -16.89 -20.54
N VAL A 74 -32.42 -17.62 -19.72
CA VAL A 74 -31.92 -17.13 -18.43
C VAL A 74 -30.75 -16.17 -18.64
N ARG A 75 -29.79 -16.52 -19.51
CA ARG A 75 -28.62 -15.67 -19.84
C ARG A 75 -28.98 -14.37 -20.56
N GLN A 76 -30.15 -14.29 -21.19
CA GLN A 76 -30.68 -13.06 -21.80
C GLN A 76 -31.41 -12.14 -20.80
N LEU A 77 -31.56 -12.52 -19.53
CA LEU A 77 -32.07 -11.62 -18.49
C LEU A 77 -31.01 -10.56 -18.15
N LYS A 78 -31.43 -9.28 -18.15
CA LYS A 78 -30.67 -8.22 -17.47
C LYS A 78 -30.67 -8.49 -15.95
N HIS A 79 -29.63 -8.06 -15.25
CA HIS A 79 -29.43 -8.23 -13.80
C HIS A 79 -30.72 -8.05 -12.98
N ASP A 80 -31.34 -6.86 -13.05
CA ASP A 80 -32.56 -6.50 -12.32
C ASP A 80 -33.78 -7.41 -12.63
N LYS A 81 -33.75 -8.14 -13.75
CA LYS A 81 -34.76 -9.18 -14.07
C LYS A 81 -34.35 -10.56 -13.57
N ALA A 82 -33.07 -10.91 -13.59
CA ALA A 82 -32.58 -12.17 -13.04
C ALA A 82 -32.84 -12.24 -11.53
N GLU A 83 -32.67 -11.12 -10.80
CA GLU A 83 -32.93 -11.02 -9.36
C GLU A 83 -34.40 -11.27 -8.98
N LEU A 84 -35.37 -10.99 -9.86
CA LEU A 84 -36.81 -11.25 -9.64
C LEU A 84 -37.13 -12.74 -9.41
N GLY A 85 -36.19 -13.64 -9.66
CA GLY A 85 -36.31 -15.05 -9.32
C GLY A 85 -37.33 -15.79 -10.18
N TYR A 86 -37.25 -15.59 -11.51
CA TYR A 86 -38.03 -16.34 -12.50
C TYR A 86 -37.87 -17.85 -12.23
N PRO A 87 -38.96 -18.63 -12.19
CA PRO A 87 -38.85 -20.08 -12.04
C PRO A 87 -38.17 -20.65 -13.29
N VAL A 88 -37.26 -21.60 -13.08
CA VAL A 88 -36.59 -22.34 -14.17
C VAL A 88 -36.84 -23.84 -14.05
N CYS A 89 -36.87 -24.52 -15.19
CA CYS A 89 -36.92 -25.98 -15.32
C CYS A 89 -36.12 -26.34 -16.57
N LEU A 90 -34.82 -26.55 -16.39
CA LEU A 90 -33.82 -26.70 -17.45
C LEU A 90 -33.43 -28.17 -17.60
N ARG A 91 -33.13 -28.61 -18.84
CA ARG A 91 -32.57 -29.94 -19.11
C ARG A 91 -31.23 -29.80 -19.81
N GLY A 92 -30.15 -30.24 -19.17
CA GLY A 92 -28.79 -30.05 -19.68
C GLY A 92 -27.83 -31.14 -19.21
N VAL A 93 -26.70 -31.25 -19.90
CA VAL A 93 -25.61 -32.16 -19.53
C VAL A 93 -24.75 -31.48 -18.47
N VAL A 94 -24.40 -32.19 -17.40
CA VAL A 94 -23.41 -31.74 -16.40
C VAL A 94 -22.06 -31.61 -17.09
N THR A 95 -21.60 -30.38 -17.30
CA THR A 95 -20.31 -30.10 -17.96
C THR A 95 -19.16 -30.04 -16.95
N TYR A 96 -19.45 -29.62 -15.72
CA TYR A 96 -18.51 -29.62 -14.60
C TYR A 96 -19.26 -29.68 -13.26
N TYR A 97 -18.74 -30.43 -12.30
CA TYR A 97 -19.25 -30.46 -10.93
C TYR A 97 -18.12 -30.70 -9.94
N ASP A 98 -18.06 -29.87 -8.90
CA ASP A 98 -17.05 -29.88 -7.86
C ASP A 98 -17.71 -29.60 -6.51
N ARG A 99 -17.90 -30.68 -5.74
CA ARG A 99 -18.69 -30.63 -4.50
C ARG A 99 -18.00 -29.84 -3.38
N GLU A 100 -16.66 -29.85 -3.29
CA GLU A 100 -15.96 -29.20 -2.18
C GLU A 100 -15.90 -27.68 -2.33
N ALA A 101 -16.01 -27.16 -3.56
CA ALA A 101 -16.07 -25.73 -3.86
C ALA A 101 -17.47 -25.22 -4.25
N GLU A 102 -18.50 -26.06 -4.18
CA GLU A 102 -19.87 -25.77 -4.59
C GLU A 102 -20.05 -25.33 -6.07
N ILE A 103 -19.05 -25.58 -6.94
CA ILE A 103 -19.07 -25.19 -8.35
C ILE A 103 -19.82 -26.25 -9.18
N PHE A 104 -20.88 -25.82 -9.87
CA PHE A 104 -21.69 -26.69 -10.72
C PHE A 104 -22.09 -25.97 -12.01
N PHE A 105 -21.86 -26.62 -13.15
CA PHE A 105 -22.22 -26.12 -14.47
C PHE A 105 -23.01 -27.18 -15.26
N ILE A 106 -24.05 -26.72 -15.94
CA ILE A 106 -24.83 -27.51 -16.90
C ILE A 106 -24.85 -26.82 -18.27
N GLN A 107 -25.04 -27.57 -19.34
CA GLN A 107 -25.25 -27.03 -20.69
C GLN A 107 -26.36 -27.76 -21.42
N ASP A 108 -27.32 -26.99 -21.97
CA ASP A 108 -28.35 -27.49 -22.87
C ASP A 108 -27.94 -27.27 -24.35
N SER A 109 -28.87 -27.48 -25.28
CA SER A 109 -28.63 -27.24 -26.72
C SER A 109 -28.55 -25.76 -27.12
N THR A 110 -28.70 -24.82 -26.18
CA THR A 110 -28.70 -23.37 -26.40
C THR A 110 -27.51 -22.67 -25.76
N ALA A 111 -27.15 -23.01 -24.52
CA ALA A 111 -26.00 -22.47 -23.79
C ALA A 111 -25.67 -23.27 -22.51
N GLY A 112 -24.47 -23.06 -21.96
CA GLY A 112 -24.08 -23.44 -20.60
C GLY A 112 -24.33 -22.33 -19.56
N ILE A 113 -24.54 -22.70 -18.30
CA ILE A 113 -24.82 -21.79 -17.16
C ILE A 113 -24.30 -22.34 -15.83
N PHE A 114 -23.89 -21.43 -14.95
CA PHE A 114 -23.58 -21.71 -13.54
C PHE A 114 -24.85 -21.99 -12.73
N VAL A 115 -24.79 -23.03 -11.90
CA VAL A 115 -25.84 -23.41 -10.96
C VAL A 115 -25.27 -23.36 -9.56
N ASN A 116 -25.75 -22.42 -8.77
CA ASN A 116 -25.34 -22.20 -7.39
C ASN A 116 -25.77 -23.40 -6.53
N SER A 117 -24.83 -24.27 -6.14
CA SER A 117 -25.14 -25.54 -5.48
C SER A 117 -25.30 -25.44 -3.96
N SER A 118 -25.15 -24.25 -3.36
CA SER A 118 -25.42 -24.00 -1.94
C SER A 118 -26.90 -24.29 -1.64
N GLY A 119 -27.17 -25.28 -0.77
CA GLY A 119 -28.54 -25.70 -0.45
C GLY A 119 -29.24 -26.53 -1.54
N MET A 120 -28.49 -27.11 -2.47
CA MET A 120 -28.97 -28.05 -3.48
C MET A 120 -29.75 -29.24 -2.88
N SER A 121 -30.83 -29.65 -3.55
CA SER A 121 -31.66 -30.80 -3.16
C SER A 121 -31.81 -31.81 -4.30
N PHE A 122 -31.98 -33.09 -3.96
CA PHE A 122 -32.15 -34.19 -4.92
C PHE A 122 -33.54 -34.82 -4.80
N ASP A 123 -34.06 -35.30 -5.94
CA ASP A 123 -35.42 -35.85 -6.03
C ASP A 123 -35.54 -37.31 -5.55
N SER A 124 -34.42 -37.98 -5.30
CA SER A 124 -34.29 -39.38 -4.91
C SER A 124 -34.00 -39.53 -3.42
N SER A 125 -34.65 -40.49 -2.75
CA SER A 125 -34.35 -40.89 -1.37
C SER A 125 -32.98 -41.56 -1.17
N GLU A 126 -32.22 -41.77 -2.25
CA GLU A 126 -30.84 -42.24 -2.22
C GLU A 126 -29.87 -41.08 -1.98
N GLU A 127 -29.75 -40.64 -0.74
CA GLU A 127 -28.60 -39.86 -0.29
C GLU A 127 -27.30 -40.69 -0.46
N LYS A 128 -26.59 -40.55 -1.60
CA LYS A 128 -25.10 -40.64 -1.74
C LYS A 128 -24.54 -40.75 -3.16
N LEU A 129 -25.33 -40.78 -4.24
CA LEU A 129 -24.74 -40.73 -5.60
C LEU A 129 -24.28 -39.31 -5.94
N PRO A 130 -22.95 -39.06 -6.12
CA PRO A 130 -22.47 -37.74 -6.55
C PRO A 130 -22.80 -37.52 -8.03
N LEU A 131 -23.11 -36.27 -8.39
CA LEU A 131 -23.23 -35.87 -9.79
C LEU A 131 -21.91 -36.09 -10.53
N GLN A 132 -21.99 -36.57 -11.77
CA GLN A 132 -20.84 -36.85 -12.63
C GLN A 132 -20.96 -36.09 -13.94
N THR A 133 -19.83 -35.62 -14.47
CA THR A 133 -19.79 -34.96 -15.78
C THR A 133 -20.18 -35.91 -16.90
N GLY A 134 -21.07 -35.48 -17.79
CA GLY A 134 -21.72 -36.34 -18.78
C GLY A 134 -23.03 -36.97 -18.31
N GLN A 135 -23.55 -36.65 -17.12
CA GLN A 135 -24.94 -36.96 -16.78
C GLN A 135 -25.89 -35.93 -17.40
N LEU A 136 -27.03 -36.38 -17.92
CA LEU A 136 -28.16 -35.54 -18.29
C LEU A 136 -29.01 -35.30 -17.04
N VAL A 137 -29.22 -34.03 -16.69
CA VAL A 137 -30.00 -33.62 -15.51
C VAL A 137 -31.15 -32.70 -15.88
N GLU A 138 -32.23 -32.81 -15.11
CA GLU A 138 -33.27 -31.79 -15.00
C GLU A 138 -33.00 -30.97 -13.74
N VAL A 139 -32.92 -29.64 -13.89
CA VAL A 139 -32.64 -28.68 -12.82
C VAL A 139 -33.81 -27.70 -12.73
N GLU A 140 -34.58 -27.82 -11.65
CA GLU A 140 -35.56 -26.83 -11.26
C GLU A 140 -34.94 -25.83 -10.27
N GLY A 141 -35.40 -24.59 -10.26
CA GLY A 141 -34.87 -23.57 -9.35
C GLY A 141 -35.39 -22.17 -9.68
N ARG A 142 -34.61 -21.15 -9.34
CA ARG A 142 -34.90 -19.75 -9.68
C ARG A 142 -33.70 -19.07 -10.31
N SER A 143 -33.94 -18.12 -11.21
CA SER A 143 -32.89 -17.20 -11.67
C SER A 143 -32.31 -16.38 -10.51
N SER A 144 -31.04 -16.00 -10.63
CA SER A 144 -30.37 -15.00 -9.81
C SER A 144 -29.30 -14.28 -10.61
N ALA A 145 -28.77 -13.19 -10.08
CA ALA A 145 -27.53 -12.56 -10.51
C ALA A 145 -26.90 -11.93 -9.25
N PRO A 146 -26.12 -12.69 -8.44
CA PRO A 146 -25.38 -12.12 -7.31
C PRO A 146 -24.13 -11.36 -7.78
N ASP A 147 -23.58 -11.80 -8.90
CA ASP A 147 -22.58 -11.11 -9.73
C ASP A 147 -23.22 -10.69 -11.07
N TYR A 148 -22.43 -10.13 -11.98
CA TYR A 148 -22.88 -9.65 -13.28
C TYR A 148 -23.54 -10.72 -14.20
N ALA A 149 -23.24 -12.01 -13.97
CA ALA A 149 -23.72 -13.12 -14.79
C ALA A 149 -24.98 -13.80 -14.20
N PRO A 150 -26.04 -14.08 -15.00
CA PRO A 150 -27.19 -14.84 -14.53
C PRO A 150 -26.87 -16.30 -14.18
N GLU A 151 -27.27 -16.73 -12.98
CA GLU A 151 -27.12 -18.08 -12.44
C GLU A 151 -28.49 -18.71 -12.09
N ILE A 152 -28.47 -20.00 -11.70
CA ILE A 152 -29.62 -20.67 -11.06
C ILE A 152 -29.34 -20.86 -9.56
N LYS A 153 -30.22 -20.33 -8.70
CA LYS A 153 -30.19 -20.54 -7.23
C LYS A 153 -31.29 -21.48 -6.75
N GLN A 154 -31.08 -22.04 -5.56
CA GLN A 154 -31.96 -23.02 -4.90
C GLN A 154 -32.28 -24.23 -5.80
N PRO A 155 -31.27 -24.91 -6.37
CA PRO A 155 -31.50 -25.96 -7.35
C PRO A 155 -32.07 -27.24 -6.72
N ARG A 156 -33.11 -27.76 -7.35
CA ARG A 156 -33.62 -29.13 -7.16
C ARG A 156 -33.23 -29.93 -8.39
N VAL A 157 -32.43 -30.98 -8.21
CA VAL A 157 -31.78 -31.69 -9.33
C VAL A 157 -32.23 -33.14 -9.39
N ARG A 158 -32.54 -33.57 -10.62
CA ARG A 158 -32.97 -34.92 -10.96
C ARG A 158 -32.07 -35.45 -12.08
N ILE A 159 -31.35 -36.53 -11.80
CA ILE A 159 -30.58 -37.26 -12.82
C ILE A 159 -31.59 -37.98 -13.72
N LEU A 160 -31.44 -37.85 -15.05
CA LEU A 160 -32.30 -38.49 -16.04
C LEU A 160 -31.62 -39.71 -16.67
N ASP A 161 -30.41 -39.53 -17.21
CA ASP A 161 -29.60 -40.56 -17.87
C ASP A 161 -28.13 -40.08 -17.98
N SER A 162 -27.29 -40.81 -18.69
CA SER A 162 -26.02 -40.35 -19.26
C SER A 162 -26.20 -39.71 -20.65
N ALA A 163 -25.31 -38.80 -21.02
CA ALA A 163 -25.29 -38.13 -22.31
C ALA A 163 -23.86 -37.84 -22.78
N PRO A 164 -23.61 -37.73 -24.10
CA PRO A 164 -22.33 -37.24 -24.60
C PRO A 164 -22.09 -35.80 -24.14
N MET A 165 -20.82 -35.47 -23.87
CA MET A 165 -20.43 -34.08 -23.59
C MET A 165 -20.77 -33.18 -24.79
N PRO A 166 -21.14 -31.90 -24.56
CA PRO A 166 -21.41 -30.96 -25.65
C PRO A 166 -20.27 -30.83 -26.66
N VAL A 167 -20.60 -30.42 -27.89
CA VAL A 167 -19.58 -30.12 -28.91
C VAL A 167 -18.78 -28.90 -28.45
N ALA A 168 -17.53 -29.12 -28.06
CA ALA A 168 -16.67 -28.09 -27.50
C ALA A 168 -16.32 -27.04 -28.56
N ARG A 169 -16.74 -25.79 -28.35
CA ARG A 169 -16.47 -24.67 -29.26
C ARG A 169 -14.97 -24.34 -29.28
N GLN A 170 -14.35 -24.24 -30.47
CA GLN A 170 -13.01 -23.66 -30.60
C GLN A 170 -13.07 -22.19 -30.18
N VAL A 171 -12.19 -21.74 -29.28
CA VAL A 171 -12.04 -20.32 -28.96
C VAL A 171 -10.58 -19.97 -28.75
N GLU A 172 -10.11 -18.97 -29.48
CA GLU A 172 -8.76 -18.42 -29.33
C GLU A 172 -8.68 -17.52 -28.09
N LEU A 173 -7.54 -17.57 -27.39
CA LEU A 173 -7.33 -16.89 -26.11
C LEU A 173 -7.52 -15.37 -26.21
N ASP A 174 -7.31 -14.81 -27.39
CA ASP A 174 -7.39 -13.37 -27.64
C ASP A 174 -8.82 -12.83 -27.78
N HIS A 175 -9.80 -13.68 -28.10
CA HIS A 175 -11.20 -13.29 -28.25
C HIS A 175 -12.03 -13.50 -26.96
N LEU A 176 -11.43 -14.12 -25.94
CA LEU A 176 -12.10 -14.46 -24.67
C LEU A 176 -12.48 -13.26 -23.80
N THR A 177 -11.83 -12.10 -23.98
CA THR A 177 -12.05 -10.85 -23.21
C THR A 177 -13.48 -10.29 -23.31
N SER A 178 -14.30 -10.80 -24.24
CA SER A 178 -15.70 -10.40 -24.39
C SER A 178 -16.65 -11.00 -23.33
N GLY A 179 -16.24 -12.01 -22.56
CA GLY A 179 -17.08 -12.69 -21.56
C GLY A 179 -18.25 -13.51 -22.12
N LYS A 180 -18.48 -13.50 -23.45
CA LYS A 180 -19.60 -14.18 -24.12
C LYS A 180 -19.60 -15.70 -23.87
N GLU A 181 -18.40 -16.28 -23.84
CA GLU A 181 -18.14 -17.72 -23.69
C GLU A 181 -18.17 -18.20 -22.22
N ASP A 182 -18.52 -17.33 -21.28
CA ASP A 182 -18.76 -17.70 -19.88
C ASP A 182 -19.73 -18.88 -19.75
N SER A 183 -19.46 -19.80 -18.83
CA SER A 183 -20.21 -21.03 -18.58
C SER A 183 -20.30 -22.00 -19.76
N GLN A 184 -19.68 -21.72 -20.92
CA GLN A 184 -19.75 -22.58 -22.10
C GLN A 184 -18.67 -23.67 -22.07
N TRP A 185 -19.00 -24.85 -22.60
CA TRP A 185 -18.04 -25.91 -22.88
C TRP A 185 -17.23 -25.60 -24.14
N VAL A 186 -15.95 -25.27 -23.96
CA VAL A 186 -15.05 -24.84 -25.03
C VAL A 186 -13.81 -25.73 -25.14
N LYS A 187 -13.03 -25.50 -26.21
CA LYS A 187 -11.74 -26.12 -26.48
C LYS A 187 -10.72 -25.02 -26.77
N VAL A 188 -9.67 -24.97 -25.96
CA VAL A 188 -8.56 -24.00 -26.04
C VAL A 188 -7.27 -24.76 -26.40
N GLN A 189 -6.30 -24.07 -27.01
CA GLN A 189 -4.99 -24.61 -27.37
C GLN A 189 -3.90 -23.63 -26.91
N GLY A 190 -2.74 -24.14 -26.47
CA GLY A 190 -1.63 -23.30 -25.99
C GLY A 190 -0.53 -24.13 -25.32
N ILE A 191 0.50 -23.48 -24.78
CA ILE A 191 1.65 -24.14 -24.13
C ILE A 191 1.53 -24.02 -22.61
N VAL A 192 1.81 -25.09 -21.87
CA VAL A 192 1.72 -25.07 -20.40
C VAL A 192 2.96 -24.40 -19.79
N CYS A 193 2.80 -23.18 -19.27
CA CYS A 193 3.86 -22.46 -18.58
C CYS A 193 4.10 -22.95 -17.14
N SER A 194 3.04 -23.31 -16.42
CA SER A 194 3.15 -23.84 -15.06
C SER A 194 2.10 -24.93 -14.76
N ALA A 195 2.41 -25.81 -13.82
CA ALA A 195 1.56 -26.92 -13.39
C ALA A 195 1.75 -27.12 -11.88
N ILE A 196 0.72 -26.81 -11.09
CA ILE A 196 0.83 -26.65 -9.62
C ILE A 196 -0.33 -27.37 -8.91
N GLU A 197 -0.01 -28.13 -7.85
CA GLU A 197 -1.02 -28.67 -6.92
C GLU A 197 -1.51 -27.55 -5.98
N GLN A 198 -2.81 -27.29 -5.93
CA GLN A 198 -3.46 -26.32 -5.02
C GLN A 198 -4.57 -26.97 -4.17
N PRO A 199 -4.94 -26.38 -3.01
CA PRO A 199 -6.04 -26.89 -2.16
C PRO A 199 -7.43 -26.71 -2.79
N ALA A 200 -8.42 -27.45 -2.28
CA ALA A 200 -9.80 -27.45 -2.77
C ALA A 200 -10.54 -26.08 -2.69
N ASN A 201 -10.08 -25.13 -1.90
CA ASN A 201 -10.83 -23.90 -1.61
C ASN A 201 -10.26 -22.65 -2.32
N ASP A 202 -9.47 -22.84 -3.40
CA ASP A 202 -8.55 -21.81 -3.95
C ASP A 202 -9.03 -21.11 -5.25
N TYR A 203 -10.28 -21.33 -5.70
CA TYR A 203 -10.80 -20.81 -6.98
C TYR A 203 -10.99 -19.29 -7.07
N ALA A 204 -10.97 -18.59 -5.94
CA ALA A 204 -11.20 -17.15 -5.88
C ALA A 204 -9.90 -16.33 -5.68
N ARG A 205 -8.76 -16.97 -5.36
CA ARG A 205 -7.57 -16.23 -4.92
C ARG A 205 -6.84 -15.50 -6.06
N GLN A 206 -6.62 -14.23 -5.81
CA GLN A 206 -5.81 -13.35 -6.62
C GLN A 206 -4.31 -13.67 -6.39
N PRO A 207 -3.42 -13.51 -7.39
CA PRO A 207 -2.02 -13.92 -7.29
C PRO A 207 -1.14 -13.16 -6.28
N TRP A 208 -1.74 -12.34 -5.40
CA TRP A 208 -1.11 -11.53 -4.36
C TRP A 208 -1.71 -11.75 -2.96
N GLU A 209 -2.66 -12.68 -2.80
CA GLU A 209 -3.27 -13.01 -1.50
C GLU A 209 -2.49 -14.14 -0.81
N GLU A 210 -2.23 -14.02 0.50
CA GLU A 210 -1.46 -15.02 1.24
C GLU A 210 -2.28 -16.30 1.52
N PRO A 211 -1.62 -17.47 1.71
CA PRO A 211 -2.31 -18.72 1.98
C PRO A 211 -2.98 -18.69 3.36
N VAL A 212 -4.30 -18.91 3.40
CA VAL A 212 -5.01 -19.14 4.67
C VAL A 212 -4.45 -20.41 5.33
N PRO A 213 -4.08 -20.38 6.63
CA PRO A 213 -3.64 -21.56 7.36
C PRO A 213 -4.68 -22.68 7.31
N VAL A 214 -4.27 -23.86 6.85
CA VAL A 214 -5.12 -25.07 6.88
C VAL A 214 -5.14 -25.61 8.31
N ASP A 215 -6.33 -25.85 8.86
CA ASP A 215 -6.48 -26.48 10.18
C ASP A 215 -5.94 -27.92 10.14
N PRO A 216 -4.85 -28.23 10.89
CA PRO A 216 -4.22 -29.55 10.87
C PRO A 216 -5.04 -30.63 11.58
N SER A 217 -6.16 -30.28 12.23
CA SER A 217 -7.07 -31.26 12.85
C SER A 217 -8.03 -31.94 11.87
N SER A 218 -8.15 -31.42 10.63
CA SER A 218 -9.00 -32.00 9.59
C SER A 218 -8.45 -33.34 9.08
N SER A 219 -9.07 -34.45 9.53
CA SER A 219 -8.63 -35.83 9.23
C SER A 219 -8.89 -36.29 7.78
N LYS A 220 -9.40 -35.40 6.93
CA LYS A 220 -9.30 -35.46 5.48
C LYS A 220 -8.39 -34.33 5.03
N GLY A 221 -7.26 -34.65 4.41
CA GLY A 221 -6.51 -33.64 3.66
C GLY A 221 -7.38 -33.11 2.51
N PRO A 222 -7.33 -31.80 2.18
CA PRO A 222 -8.16 -31.22 1.13
C PRO A 222 -7.83 -31.86 -0.22
N ASP A 223 -8.86 -32.12 -1.04
CA ASP A 223 -8.67 -32.75 -2.33
C ASP A 223 -7.85 -31.81 -3.23
N LYS A 224 -6.64 -32.23 -3.61
CA LYS A 224 -5.69 -31.37 -4.31
C LYS A 224 -6.09 -31.26 -5.76
N ARG A 225 -6.24 -30.04 -6.28
CA ARG A 225 -6.46 -29.81 -7.72
C ARG A 225 -5.17 -29.45 -8.43
N LEU A 226 -5.08 -29.80 -9.70
CA LEU A 226 -3.97 -29.44 -10.57
C LEU A 226 -4.35 -28.19 -11.36
N THR A 227 -3.74 -27.05 -11.04
CA THR A 227 -3.86 -25.84 -11.86
C THR A 227 -2.76 -25.85 -12.91
N LEU A 228 -3.16 -25.91 -14.18
CA LEU A 228 -2.30 -25.63 -15.33
C LEU A 228 -2.42 -24.15 -15.70
N GLU A 229 -1.32 -23.54 -16.08
CA GLU A 229 -1.28 -22.18 -16.61
C GLU A 229 -0.88 -22.26 -18.09
N ILE A 230 -1.82 -21.95 -18.98
CA ILE A 230 -1.70 -22.18 -20.43
C ILE A 230 -1.54 -20.83 -21.13
N ALA A 231 -0.47 -20.68 -21.92
CA ALA A 231 -0.19 -19.48 -22.70
C ALA A 231 -0.53 -19.67 -24.19
N ALA A 232 -1.18 -18.66 -24.78
CA ALA A 232 -1.40 -18.49 -26.21
C ALA A 232 -1.70 -17.01 -26.49
N GLY A 233 -1.33 -16.49 -27.66
CA GLY A 233 -1.58 -15.07 -28.03
C GLY A 233 -0.81 -14.03 -27.19
N GLY A 234 0.19 -14.45 -26.40
CA GLY A 234 0.79 -13.62 -25.35
C GLY A 234 -0.07 -13.47 -24.08
N ARG A 235 -1.26 -14.07 -24.05
CA ARG A 235 -2.13 -14.16 -22.87
C ARG A 235 -1.93 -15.48 -22.13
N ARG A 236 -2.46 -15.56 -20.90
CA ARG A 236 -2.44 -16.76 -20.05
C ARG A 236 -3.84 -17.07 -19.50
N LEU A 237 -4.20 -18.35 -19.48
CA LEU A 237 -5.45 -18.89 -18.91
C LEU A 237 -5.11 -19.93 -17.84
N ARG A 238 -5.76 -19.86 -16.67
CA ARG A 238 -5.70 -20.93 -15.66
C ARG A 238 -6.72 -22.01 -16.00
N ALA A 239 -6.28 -23.27 -16.06
CA ALA A 239 -7.12 -24.44 -16.26
C ALA A 239 -7.01 -25.36 -15.03
N HIS A 240 -8.10 -25.50 -14.28
CA HIS A 240 -8.17 -26.27 -13.05
C HIS A 240 -8.68 -27.68 -13.32
N LEU A 241 -7.80 -28.67 -13.14
CA LEU A 241 -8.07 -30.09 -13.36
C LEU A 241 -8.48 -30.77 -12.05
N LEU A 242 -9.65 -31.41 -12.11
CA LEU A 242 -10.00 -32.55 -11.25
C LEU A 242 -9.34 -33.82 -11.81
N ASN A 243 -9.31 -34.90 -11.00
CA ASN A 243 -9.08 -36.28 -11.46
C ASN A 243 -7.87 -36.45 -12.42
N TYR A 244 -6.66 -36.14 -11.92
CA TYR A 244 -5.37 -36.29 -12.62
C TYR A 244 -4.47 -37.29 -11.89
N GLN A 245 -3.43 -37.81 -12.56
CA GLN A 245 -2.36 -38.55 -11.87
C GLN A 245 -1.12 -37.66 -11.68
N ARG A 246 -0.39 -37.89 -10.58
CA ARG A 246 0.77 -37.05 -10.20
C ARG A 246 1.93 -37.12 -11.20
N SER A 247 1.99 -38.21 -11.97
CA SER A 247 2.89 -38.43 -13.12
C SER A 247 2.70 -37.41 -14.25
N ASP A 248 1.49 -36.88 -14.38
CA ASP A 248 1.08 -36.12 -15.56
C ASP A 248 1.57 -34.67 -15.45
N ILE A 249 1.53 -34.12 -14.23
CA ILE A 249 1.91 -32.75 -13.85
C ILE A 249 3.24 -32.31 -14.48
N ILE A 250 4.30 -33.10 -14.24
CA ILE A 250 5.67 -32.72 -14.59
C ILE A 250 5.90 -32.78 -16.11
N ARG A 251 5.19 -33.67 -16.81
CA ARG A 251 5.33 -33.87 -18.27
C ARG A 251 4.59 -32.83 -19.10
N LEU A 252 3.56 -32.20 -18.52
CA LEU A 252 2.75 -31.22 -19.25
C LEU A 252 3.45 -29.88 -19.46
N VAL A 253 4.31 -29.45 -18.53
CA VAL A 253 5.03 -28.17 -18.64
C VAL A 253 5.88 -28.13 -19.92
N ASP A 254 5.82 -27.00 -20.63
CA ASP A 254 6.47 -26.76 -21.93
C ASP A 254 5.94 -27.65 -23.09
N SER A 255 4.88 -28.43 -22.86
CA SER A 255 4.13 -29.11 -23.92
C SER A 255 3.06 -28.18 -24.52
N ARG A 256 2.84 -28.28 -25.84
CA ARG A 256 1.63 -27.74 -26.48
C ARG A 256 0.47 -28.68 -26.18
N VAL A 257 -0.57 -28.14 -25.57
CA VAL A 257 -1.77 -28.86 -25.15
C VAL A 257 -3.02 -28.26 -25.76
N ARG A 258 -4.01 -29.13 -25.96
CA ARG A 258 -5.37 -28.79 -26.32
C ARG A 258 -6.28 -29.28 -25.20
N VAL A 259 -7.03 -28.36 -24.59
CA VAL A 259 -7.77 -28.57 -23.35
C VAL A 259 -9.25 -28.27 -23.57
N LYS A 260 -10.12 -29.15 -23.06
CA LYS A 260 -11.58 -28.98 -23.07
C LYS A 260 -12.09 -28.71 -21.65
N GLY A 261 -12.93 -27.70 -21.49
CA GLY A 261 -13.42 -27.30 -20.17
C GLY A 261 -14.55 -26.30 -20.24
N VAL A 262 -15.16 -26.02 -19.08
CA VAL A 262 -16.10 -24.91 -18.93
C VAL A 262 -15.30 -23.63 -18.65
N LEU A 263 -15.57 -22.54 -19.34
CA LEU A 263 -15.03 -21.22 -18.95
C LEU A 263 -15.82 -20.62 -17.80
N GLY A 264 -15.13 -19.98 -16.86
CA GLY A 264 -15.72 -19.13 -15.82
C GLY A 264 -15.12 -17.73 -15.84
N SER A 265 -15.98 -16.73 -15.76
CA SER A 265 -15.58 -15.33 -15.62
C SER A 265 -15.20 -14.99 -14.19
N ILE A 266 -14.16 -14.19 -14.01
CA ILE A 266 -13.77 -13.64 -12.70
C ILE A 266 -14.11 -12.16 -12.69
N PHE A 267 -15.06 -11.76 -11.84
CA PHE A 267 -15.46 -10.37 -11.65
C PHE A 267 -14.87 -9.78 -10.36
N ASN A 268 -14.71 -8.46 -10.31
CA ASN A 268 -14.42 -7.75 -9.06
C ASN A 268 -15.72 -7.28 -8.38
N ARG A 269 -15.62 -6.75 -7.15
CA ARG A 269 -16.75 -6.19 -6.37
C ARG A 269 -17.47 -4.98 -7.02
N LYS A 270 -17.06 -4.54 -8.22
CA LYS A 270 -17.73 -3.52 -9.05
C LYS A 270 -18.35 -4.12 -10.32
N GLY A 271 -18.44 -5.44 -10.43
CA GLY A 271 -18.97 -6.15 -11.60
C GLY A 271 -18.07 -6.06 -12.85
N GLN A 272 -16.82 -5.62 -12.71
CA GLN A 272 -15.89 -5.54 -13.84
C GLN A 272 -15.20 -6.90 -14.03
N LEU A 273 -15.14 -7.38 -15.28
CA LEU A 273 -14.38 -8.58 -15.64
C LEU A 273 -12.89 -8.31 -15.41
N ILE A 274 -12.24 -9.06 -14.52
CA ILE A 274 -10.82 -8.94 -14.16
C ILE A 274 -9.98 -10.15 -14.57
N GLY A 275 -10.60 -11.25 -15.00
CA GLY A 275 -9.90 -12.44 -15.43
C GLY A 275 -10.84 -13.55 -15.88
N LEU A 276 -10.24 -14.65 -16.32
CA LEU A 276 -10.93 -15.85 -16.78
C LEU A 276 -10.21 -17.09 -16.27
N GLN A 277 -10.97 -18.15 -16.04
CA GLN A 277 -10.47 -19.48 -15.68
C GLN A 277 -11.24 -20.56 -16.43
N MET A 278 -10.65 -21.75 -16.53
CA MET A 278 -11.26 -22.93 -17.15
C MET A 278 -11.36 -24.06 -16.13
N PHE A 279 -12.50 -24.73 -16.09
CA PHE A 279 -12.79 -25.87 -15.24
C PHE A 279 -12.75 -27.17 -16.07
N VAL A 280 -11.81 -28.06 -15.75
CA VAL A 280 -11.49 -29.26 -16.53
C VAL A 280 -11.81 -30.51 -15.69
N PRO A 281 -12.79 -31.34 -16.09
CA PRO A 281 -13.37 -32.36 -15.19
C PRO A 281 -12.54 -33.63 -15.01
N SER A 282 -11.59 -33.91 -15.92
CA SER A 282 -10.54 -34.92 -15.71
C SER A 282 -9.34 -34.68 -16.62
N SER A 283 -8.23 -35.37 -16.37
CA SER A 283 -7.08 -35.38 -17.28
C SER A 283 -7.42 -35.86 -18.70
N LYS A 284 -8.50 -36.63 -18.91
CA LYS A 284 -8.98 -37.08 -20.24
C LYS A 284 -9.38 -35.93 -21.18
N GLN A 285 -9.56 -34.73 -20.65
CA GLN A 285 -9.89 -33.52 -21.41
C GLN A 285 -8.67 -32.70 -21.82
N VAL A 286 -7.45 -33.10 -21.41
CA VAL A 286 -6.18 -32.57 -21.90
C VAL A 286 -5.58 -33.56 -22.90
N SER A 287 -5.40 -33.12 -24.14
CA SER A 287 -4.60 -33.83 -25.14
C SER A 287 -3.30 -33.07 -25.39
N VAL A 288 -2.15 -33.73 -25.17
CA VAL A 288 -0.85 -33.23 -25.63
C VAL A 288 -0.79 -33.36 -27.15
N GLU A 289 -0.38 -32.29 -27.81
CA GLU A 289 -0.18 -32.25 -29.27
C GLU A 289 1.31 -32.28 -29.61
N GLU A 290 2.11 -31.56 -28.82
CA GLU A 290 3.56 -31.46 -28.94
C GLU A 290 4.16 -31.63 -27.54
N PRO A 291 4.90 -32.71 -27.25
CA PRO A 291 5.44 -32.96 -25.92
C PRO A 291 6.67 -32.07 -25.64
N GLY A 292 6.70 -31.46 -24.46
CA GLY A 292 7.83 -30.65 -23.99
C GLY A 292 9.10 -31.48 -23.74
N PRO A 293 10.28 -30.82 -23.66
CA PRO A 293 11.57 -31.48 -23.45
C PRO A 293 11.65 -32.20 -22.10
N VAL A 294 12.08 -33.47 -22.12
CA VAL A 294 12.16 -34.34 -20.93
C VAL A 294 13.17 -33.83 -19.88
N ASP A 295 14.26 -33.19 -20.33
CA ASP A 295 15.08 -32.30 -19.50
C ASP A 295 15.02 -30.89 -20.09
N ALA A 296 14.44 -29.96 -19.34
CA ALA A 296 14.36 -28.56 -19.73
C ALA A 296 15.77 -27.93 -19.94
N PHE A 297 16.81 -28.44 -19.29
CA PHE A 297 18.19 -27.99 -19.50
C PHE A 297 18.91 -28.68 -20.68
N ALA A 298 18.26 -29.60 -21.41
CA ALA A 298 18.81 -30.16 -22.64
C ALA A 298 18.62 -29.24 -23.86
N LEU A 299 17.75 -28.22 -23.76
CA LEU A 299 17.54 -27.18 -24.78
C LEU A 299 18.87 -26.50 -25.19
N PRO A 300 19.01 -26.01 -26.43
CA PRO A 300 20.21 -25.26 -26.84
C PRO A 300 20.32 -23.93 -26.07
N VAL A 301 21.54 -23.55 -25.68
CA VAL A 301 21.80 -22.25 -25.04
C VAL A 301 21.68 -21.15 -26.08
N ARG A 302 20.76 -20.20 -25.86
CA ARG A 302 20.65 -18.94 -26.63
C ARG A 302 21.35 -17.81 -25.87
N SER A 303 21.79 -16.78 -26.59
CA SER A 303 22.31 -15.54 -25.98
C SER A 303 21.16 -14.67 -25.49
N ILE A 304 21.38 -13.91 -24.41
CA ILE A 304 20.34 -13.08 -23.79
C ILE A 304 19.80 -12.04 -24.79
N ARG A 305 20.67 -11.42 -25.59
CA ARG A 305 20.30 -10.47 -26.65
C ARG A 305 19.38 -11.06 -27.73
N SER A 306 19.29 -12.39 -27.86
CA SER A 306 18.42 -13.05 -28.84
C SER A 306 16.99 -13.32 -28.35
N LEU A 307 16.69 -13.09 -27.07
CA LEU A 307 15.42 -13.51 -26.45
C LEU A 307 14.14 -12.93 -27.08
N LEU A 308 14.19 -11.72 -27.68
CA LEU A 308 13.08 -11.11 -28.43
C LEU A 308 13.53 -10.44 -29.73
N ARG A 309 14.53 -10.99 -30.42
CA ARG A 309 14.84 -10.55 -31.81
C ARG A 309 13.92 -11.29 -32.78
N PHE A 310 13.38 -10.57 -33.77
CA PHE A 310 12.40 -11.03 -34.77
C PHE A 310 12.65 -12.47 -35.25
N ALA A 311 11.86 -13.40 -34.73
CA ALA A 311 11.79 -14.82 -35.10
C ALA A 311 10.43 -15.35 -34.62
N LEU A 312 9.35 -14.99 -35.33
CA LEU A 312 7.97 -15.16 -34.87
C LEU A 312 7.48 -16.62 -34.87
N ASP A 313 8.08 -17.48 -35.70
CA ASP A 313 7.59 -18.86 -35.92
C ASP A 313 8.14 -19.91 -34.93
N GLU A 314 9.45 -19.90 -34.61
CA GLU A 314 10.09 -21.04 -33.91
C GLU A 314 10.07 -21.00 -32.37
N ALA A 315 9.63 -19.91 -31.74
CA ALA A 315 9.81 -19.70 -30.29
C ALA A 315 8.62 -19.06 -29.57
N SER A 316 7.43 -19.07 -30.17
CA SER A 316 6.20 -18.43 -29.66
C SER A 316 5.57 -19.17 -28.47
N GLY A 317 6.23 -19.11 -27.32
CA GLY A 317 5.70 -19.56 -26.02
C GLY A 317 6.32 -20.82 -25.42
N HIS A 318 7.37 -21.38 -26.04
CA HIS A 318 8.18 -22.46 -25.46
C HIS A 318 9.30 -21.92 -24.55
N ARG A 319 9.91 -22.78 -23.74
CA ARG A 319 11.07 -22.39 -22.92
C ARG A 319 12.31 -22.10 -23.75
N VAL A 320 13.09 -21.14 -23.27
CA VAL A 320 14.44 -20.85 -23.77
C VAL A 320 15.45 -21.08 -22.65
N ARG A 321 16.56 -21.75 -22.96
CA ARG A 321 17.75 -21.85 -22.09
C ARG A 321 18.72 -20.72 -22.41
N VAL A 322 19.17 -20.02 -21.38
CA VAL A 322 20.28 -19.06 -21.42
C VAL A 322 21.31 -19.42 -20.35
N GLN A 323 22.53 -18.90 -20.49
CA GLN A 323 23.59 -19.09 -19.50
C GLN A 323 24.21 -17.73 -19.16
N GLY A 324 24.37 -17.43 -17.87
CA GLY A 324 24.86 -16.13 -17.43
C GLY A 324 25.44 -16.13 -16.03
N ILE A 325 25.93 -14.98 -15.60
CA ILE A 325 26.54 -14.72 -14.30
C ILE A 325 25.52 -13.94 -13.46
N VAL A 326 25.26 -14.37 -12.21
CA VAL A 326 24.29 -13.73 -11.31
C VAL A 326 24.76 -12.32 -10.92
N THR A 327 24.01 -11.28 -11.33
CA THR A 327 24.26 -9.89 -10.94
C THR A 327 23.57 -9.54 -9.62
N LEU A 328 22.36 -10.06 -9.38
CA LEU A 328 21.53 -9.87 -8.17
C LEU A 328 20.53 -11.04 -7.99
N GLN A 329 20.23 -11.44 -6.76
CA GLN A 329 19.11 -12.35 -6.44
C GLN A 329 18.10 -11.68 -5.48
N ARG A 330 16.81 -11.97 -5.69
CA ARG A 330 15.67 -11.74 -4.78
C ARG A 330 15.04 -13.11 -4.49
N LEU A 331 15.35 -13.71 -3.34
CA LEU A 331 15.04 -15.12 -3.06
C LEU A 331 13.54 -15.43 -3.24
N GLY A 332 13.20 -16.47 -4.01
CA GLY A 332 11.82 -16.85 -4.30
C GLY A 332 11.02 -15.86 -5.18
N ARG A 333 11.65 -14.80 -5.70
CA ARG A 333 11.00 -13.75 -6.50
C ARG A 333 11.66 -13.56 -7.86
N ALA A 334 12.97 -13.33 -7.86
CA ALA A 334 13.73 -12.96 -9.05
C ALA A 334 15.21 -13.31 -8.99
N LEU A 335 15.80 -13.46 -10.16
CA LEU A 335 17.22 -13.51 -10.41
C LEU A 335 17.53 -12.50 -11.52
N PHE A 336 18.68 -11.84 -11.47
CA PHE A 336 19.21 -11.03 -12.56
C PHE A 336 20.52 -11.67 -13.00
N ILE A 337 20.65 -11.91 -14.30
CA ILE A 337 21.84 -12.52 -14.88
C ILE A 337 22.36 -11.71 -16.07
N LYS A 338 23.66 -11.84 -16.34
CA LYS A 338 24.34 -11.24 -17.49
C LYS A 338 25.16 -12.26 -18.26
N ASP A 339 25.13 -12.20 -19.59
CA ASP A 339 26.05 -12.92 -20.47
C ASP A 339 27.02 -11.94 -21.18
N GLU A 340 27.72 -12.40 -22.20
CA GLU A 340 28.67 -11.58 -22.97
C GLU A 340 27.96 -10.60 -23.95
N THR A 341 26.64 -10.71 -24.08
CA THR A 341 25.80 -9.91 -24.98
C THR A 341 24.91 -8.91 -24.24
N ASP A 342 24.20 -9.32 -23.18
CA ASP A 342 23.21 -8.50 -22.49
C ASP A 342 22.89 -8.99 -21.07
N SER A 343 22.09 -8.22 -20.35
CA SER A 343 21.51 -8.58 -19.04
C SER A 343 20.01 -8.89 -19.16
N VAL A 344 19.46 -9.72 -18.26
CA VAL A 344 18.03 -10.06 -18.26
C VAL A 344 17.46 -10.26 -16.85
N TYR A 345 16.21 -9.82 -16.69
CA TYR A 345 15.36 -10.11 -15.54
C TYR A 345 14.78 -11.53 -15.64
N VAL A 346 14.91 -12.32 -14.58
CA VAL A 346 14.42 -13.70 -14.51
C VAL A 346 13.45 -13.81 -13.34
N GLN A 347 12.15 -13.91 -13.63
CA GLN A 347 11.13 -14.17 -12.62
C GLN A 347 11.14 -15.66 -12.26
N THR A 348 11.38 -15.97 -10.98
CA THR A 348 11.54 -17.36 -10.51
C THR A 348 11.01 -17.53 -9.09
N LYS A 349 10.33 -18.65 -8.86
CA LYS A 349 9.75 -19.05 -7.57
C LYS A 349 10.70 -19.97 -6.77
N GLN A 350 11.92 -20.24 -7.26
CA GLN A 350 12.87 -21.11 -6.57
C GLN A 350 13.50 -20.44 -5.34
N MET A 351 13.52 -21.20 -4.24
CA MET A 351 14.21 -20.85 -2.99
C MET A 351 15.69 -21.29 -2.98
N THR A 352 16.27 -21.63 -4.13
CA THR A 352 17.68 -22.01 -4.27
C THR A 352 18.55 -20.76 -4.17
N TRP A 353 19.34 -20.63 -3.10
CA TRP A 353 20.29 -19.53 -2.95
C TRP A 353 21.45 -19.65 -3.94
N VAL A 354 21.79 -18.55 -4.62
CA VAL A 354 22.99 -18.39 -5.44
C VAL A 354 23.64 -17.03 -5.14
N GLU A 355 24.96 -17.01 -5.07
CA GLU A 355 25.69 -15.77 -4.77
C GLU A 355 26.00 -14.96 -6.02
N THR A 356 26.23 -13.67 -5.85
CA THR A 356 26.59 -12.76 -6.94
C THR A 356 27.94 -13.16 -7.52
N GLY A 357 28.01 -13.23 -8.85
CA GLY A 357 29.15 -13.78 -9.58
C GLY A 357 29.08 -15.30 -9.85
N ASP A 358 28.17 -16.08 -9.26
CA ASP A 358 28.01 -17.51 -9.62
C ASP A 358 27.50 -17.61 -11.07
N ARG A 359 28.06 -18.56 -11.87
CA ARG A 359 27.57 -18.83 -13.23
C ARG A 359 26.46 -19.87 -13.20
N VAL A 360 25.32 -19.52 -13.78
CA VAL A 360 24.07 -20.29 -13.79
C VAL A 360 23.59 -20.56 -15.22
N GLU A 361 22.89 -21.67 -15.39
CA GLU A 361 21.96 -21.88 -16.49
C GLU A 361 20.55 -21.55 -16.00
N VAL A 362 19.78 -20.85 -16.85
CA VAL A 362 18.39 -20.48 -16.60
C VAL A 362 17.56 -21.00 -17.77
N VAL A 363 16.42 -21.62 -17.46
CA VAL A 363 15.43 -22.06 -18.44
C VAL A 363 14.07 -21.51 -18.04
N GLY A 364 13.46 -20.71 -18.91
CA GLY A 364 12.16 -20.08 -18.64
C GLY A 364 11.46 -19.65 -19.93
N PHE A 365 10.24 -19.18 -19.81
CA PHE A 365 9.44 -18.72 -20.95
C PHE A 365 9.77 -17.25 -21.28
N PRO A 366 10.09 -16.89 -22.54
CA PRO A 366 10.36 -15.51 -22.89
C PRO A 366 9.07 -14.67 -22.81
N GLY A 367 9.16 -13.51 -22.16
CA GLY A 367 8.09 -12.53 -22.09
C GLY A 367 8.58 -11.14 -22.48
N ALA A 368 7.71 -10.35 -23.11
CA ALA A 368 7.90 -8.92 -23.24
C ALA A 368 7.67 -8.27 -21.86
N GLY A 369 8.73 -7.77 -21.24
CA GLY A 369 8.64 -7.00 -20.00
C GLY A 369 8.26 -5.54 -20.29
N GLU A 370 8.21 -4.72 -19.24
CA GLU A 370 7.93 -3.28 -19.41
C GLU A 370 8.98 -2.62 -20.33
N TYR A 371 10.27 -2.78 -20.03
CA TYR A 371 11.37 -2.20 -20.83
C TYR A 371 12.16 -3.23 -21.64
N SER A 372 12.50 -4.35 -21.02
CA SER A 372 13.38 -5.40 -21.57
C SER A 372 12.66 -6.73 -21.76
N PRO A 373 13.21 -7.65 -22.57
CA PRO A 373 12.90 -9.08 -22.45
C PRO A 373 13.03 -9.56 -21.00
N PHE A 374 12.20 -10.52 -20.59
CA PHE A 374 12.40 -11.25 -19.35
C PHE A 374 12.12 -12.76 -19.52
N LEU A 375 12.59 -13.56 -18.56
CA LEU A 375 12.26 -14.99 -18.48
C LEU A 375 11.27 -15.23 -17.33
N GLN A 376 10.13 -15.83 -17.65
CA GLN A 376 9.03 -16.11 -16.72
C GLN A 376 8.95 -17.60 -16.34
N ASP A 377 8.45 -17.86 -15.13
CA ASP A 377 8.37 -19.20 -14.49
C ASP A 377 9.67 -20.00 -14.62
N ALA A 378 10.79 -19.29 -14.51
CA ALA A 378 12.09 -19.80 -14.83
C ALA A 378 12.64 -20.69 -13.72
N ILE A 379 13.29 -21.77 -14.13
CA ILE A 379 14.12 -22.63 -13.28
C ILE A 379 15.59 -22.43 -13.62
N PHE A 380 16.47 -22.50 -12.62
CA PHE A 380 17.89 -22.31 -12.79
C PHE A 380 18.70 -23.34 -11.99
N ARG A 381 19.95 -23.55 -12.44
CA ARG A 381 20.96 -24.38 -11.76
C ARG A 381 22.33 -23.72 -11.87
N ARG A 382 23.16 -23.81 -10.82
CA ARG A 382 24.55 -23.34 -10.86
C ARG A 382 25.42 -24.35 -11.60
N VAL A 383 26.25 -23.86 -12.53
CA VAL A 383 27.06 -24.71 -13.43
C VAL A 383 28.53 -24.34 -13.53
N GLY A 384 28.96 -23.21 -12.96
CA GLY A 384 30.34 -22.74 -13.09
C GLY A 384 30.88 -22.03 -11.85
N VAL A 385 32.19 -21.78 -11.90
CA VAL A 385 32.97 -21.08 -10.87
C VAL A 385 32.54 -19.60 -10.79
N ARG A 386 32.67 -19.00 -9.61
CA ARG A 386 32.36 -17.59 -9.36
C ARG A 386 33.29 -16.66 -10.13
N GLN A 387 32.71 -15.73 -10.88
CA GLN A 387 33.41 -14.73 -11.68
C GLN A 387 33.18 -13.33 -11.09
N MET A 388 34.24 -12.52 -10.98
CA MET A 388 34.13 -11.16 -10.47
C MET A 388 33.47 -10.25 -11.51
N LEU A 389 32.39 -9.58 -11.12
CA LEU A 389 31.64 -8.66 -11.99
C LEU A 389 32.14 -7.22 -11.81
N THR A 390 32.56 -6.60 -12.92
CA THR A 390 32.88 -5.16 -12.98
C THR A 390 31.61 -4.38 -13.35
N PRO A 391 31.08 -3.50 -12.47
CA PRO A 391 29.88 -2.72 -12.78
C PRO A 391 30.18 -1.60 -13.77
N VAL A 392 29.23 -1.31 -14.66
CA VAL A 392 29.38 -0.24 -15.67
C VAL A 392 29.11 1.13 -15.03
N ALA A 393 30.04 2.07 -15.15
CA ALA A 393 29.86 3.43 -14.66
C ALA A 393 28.87 4.22 -15.54
N VAL A 394 27.80 4.75 -14.95
CA VAL A 394 26.74 5.48 -15.66
C VAL A 394 26.35 6.78 -14.95
N THR A 395 25.93 7.77 -15.73
CA THR A 395 25.20 8.94 -15.24
C THR A 395 23.70 8.65 -15.13
N ALA A 396 22.97 9.42 -14.32
CA ALA A 396 21.51 9.30 -14.23
C ALA A 396 20.78 9.54 -15.57
N GLU A 397 21.34 10.35 -16.48
CA GLU A 397 20.76 10.53 -17.81
C GLU A 397 21.01 9.32 -18.72
N GLN A 398 22.15 8.63 -18.58
CA GLN A 398 22.42 7.38 -19.28
C GLN A 398 21.53 6.24 -18.75
N ALA A 399 21.33 6.16 -17.44
CA ALA A 399 20.40 5.20 -16.83
C ALA A 399 18.95 5.43 -17.30
N LEU A 400 18.49 6.70 -17.35
CA LEU A 400 17.14 7.04 -17.81
C LEU A 400 16.92 6.78 -19.31
N LYS A 401 17.96 6.81 -20.14
CA LYS A 401 17.87 6.38 -21.56
C LYS A 401 17.63 4.87 -21.71
N GLY A 402 17.79 4.11 -20.63
CA GLY A 402 17.30 2.74 -20.50
C GLY A 402 18.15 1.63 -21.12
N ASN A 403 19.21 1.97 -21.85
CA ASN A 403 20.24 1.03 -22.37
C ASN A 403 21.03 0.24 -21.29
N TYR A 404 20.58 0.27 -20.03
CA TYR A 404 21.19 -0.35 -18.86
C TYR A 404 20.13 -1.04 -17.97
N ASP A 405 18.91 -1.25 -18.45
CA ASP A 405 17.91 -2.04 -17.70
C ASP A 405 18.42 -3.48 -17.47
N ALA A 406 18.15 -4.05 -16.28
CA ALA A 406 18.73 -5.28 -15.75
C ALA A 406 20.28 -5.33 -15.61
N GLU A 407 21.02 -4.32 -16.08
CA GLU A 407 22.49 -4.25 -16.04
C GLU A 407 23.02 -3.86 -14.65
N LEU A 408 24.18 -4.44 -14.27
CA LEU A 408 24.88 -4.07 -13.04
C LEU A 408 25.67 -2.77 -13.25
N VAL A 409 25.13 -1.65 -12.76
CA VAL A 409 25.70 -0.31 -12.92
C VAL A 409 26.35 0.22 -11.64
N ARG A 410 27.18 1.24 -11.81
CA ARG A 410 27.75 2.09 -10.76
C ARG A 410 27.38 3.54 -11.04
N ILE A 411 26.83 4.24 -10.04
CA ILE A 411 26.39 5.64 -10.16
C ILE A 411 26.77 6.42 -8.90
N GLU A 412 27.16 7.68 -9.07
CA GLU A 412 27.41 8.62 -7.96
C GLU A 412 26.24 9.59 -7.80
N ALA A 413 25.78 9.75 -6.57
CA ALA A 413 24.64 10.58 -6.22
C ALA A 413 24.74 11.09 -4.78
N ARG A 414 24.07 12.21 -4.50
CA ARG A 414 23.91 12.72 -3.15
C ARG A 414 22.69 12.06 -2.49
N LEU A 415 22.87 11.48 -1.31
CA LEU A 415 21.74 11.02 -0.49
C LEU A 415 20.94 12.24 -0.04
N LEU A 416 19.63 12.26 -0.29
CA LEU A 416 18.71 13.29 0.19
C LEU A 416 17.96 12.84 1.44
N ASP A 417 17.37 11.64 1.40
CA ASP A 417 16.47 11.13 2.42
C ASP A 417 16.44 9.58 2.42
N ARG A 418 15.91 8.97 3.49
CA ARG A 418 15.89 7.52 3.73
C ARG A 418 14.54 7.08 4.30
N VAL A 419 13.72 6.42 3.47
CA VAL A 419 12.43 5.85 3.88
C VAL A 419 12.62 4.38 4.26
N LEU A 420 12.34 4.03 5.53
CA LEU A 420 12.19 2.64 5.94
C LEU A 420 10.73 2.19 5.75
N SER A 421 10.56 1.01 5.17
CA SER A 421 9.36 0.19 5.23
C SER A 421 9.66 -1.10 6.00
N SER A 422 8.64 -1.83 6.43
CA SER A 422 8.78 -3.09 7.18
C SER A 422 9.55 -4.18 6.42
N ALA A 423 9.53 -4.15 5.09
CA ALA A 423 10.15 -5.15 4.22
C ALA A 423 11.27 -4.60 3.29
N GLN A 424 11.46 -3.28 3.20
CA GLN A 424 12.44 -2.66 2.30
C GLN A 424 12.95 -1.32 2.86
N GLN A 425 14.22 -1.01 2.60
CA GLN A 425 14.79 0.32 2.77
C GLN A 425 14.92 1.01 1.40
N ILE A 426 14.43 2.24 1.31
CA ILE A 426 14.45 3.08 0.12
C ILE A 426 15.33 4.31 0.40
N LEU A 427 16.31 4.55 -0.47
CA LEU A 427 17.18 5.73 -0.43
C LEU A 427 16.72 6.69 -1.53
N VAL A 428 16.45 7.94 -1.18
CA VAL A 428 16.13 9.01 -2.14
C VAL A 428 17.42 9.75 -2.48
N LEU A 429 17.78 9.79 -3.76
CA LEU A 429 19.12 10.18 -4.21
C LEU A 429 19.05 11.19 -5.36
N GLN A 430 20.03 12.10 -5.42
CA GLN A 430 20.13 13.13 -6.45
C GLN A 430 21.45 13.04 -7.22
N ALA A 431 21.38 12.95 -8.55
CA ALA A 431 22.51 13.02 -9.46
C ALA A 431 22.28 14.13 -10.50
N GLY A 432 22.94 15.26 -10.30
CA GLY A 432 22.69 16.48 -11.07
C GLY A 432 21.24 16.95 -10.90
N ARG A 433 20.49 17.10 -11.99
CA ARG A 433 19.07 17.47 -11.97
C ARG A 433 18.12 16.32 -11.63
N TRP A 434 18.59 15.07 -11.64
CA TRP A 434 17.74 13.89 -11.54
C TRP A 434 17.63 13.40 -10.10
N VAL A 435 16.41 13.15 -9.63
CA VAL A 435 16.13 12.44 -8.37
C VAL A 435 15.66 11.03 -8.72
N PHE A 436 16.23 10.02 -8.05
CA PHE A 436 15.92 8.61 -8.26
C PHE A 436 15.99 7.84 -6.94
N ASN A 437 15.44 6.63 -6.92
CA ASN A 437 15.39 5.78 -5.74
C ASN A 437 16.36 4.61 -5.85
N ALA A 438 17.02 4.25 -4.75
CA ALA A 438 17.70 2.95 -4.61
C ALA A 438 16.97 2.09 -3.57
N GLN A 439 16.83 0.79 -3.83
CA GLN A 439 16.00 -0.13 -3.03
C GLN A 439 16.81 -1.34 -2.55
N MET A 440 16.61 -1.72 -1.29
CA MET A 440 17.26 -2.86 -0.63
C MET A 440 16.25 -3.59 0.28
N GLU A 441 16.24 -4.92 0.28
CA GLU A 441 15.33 -5.73 1.13
C GLU A 441 15.90 -6.07 2.52
N ASP A 442 17.22 -5.98 2.72
CA ASP A 442 17.81 -6.18 4.04
C ASP A 442 17.65 -4.92 4.90
N SER A 443 16.89 -5.03 5.99
CA SER A 443 16.60 -3.94 6.93
C SER A 443 17.58 -3.81 8.09
N LYS A 444 18.64 -4.65 8.18
CA LYS A 444 19.48 -4.72 9.38
C LYS A 444 20.76 -3.87 9.33
N ARG A 445 20.72 -2.77 10.10
CA ARG A 445 21.83 -2.18 10.89
C ARG A 445 23.07 -1.58 10.21
N VAL A 446 23.22 -1.53 8.89
CA VAL A 446 24.48 -1.00 8.28
C VAL A 446 24.42 0.51 7.93
N LEU A 447 23.23 1.06 7.70
CA LEU A 447 23.06 2.39 7.08
C LEU A 447 23.04 3.59 8.04
N ASP A 448 23.15 3.39 9.35
CA ASP A 448 23.31 4.47 10.35
C ASP A 448 24.62 5.26 10.17
N SER A 449 25.60 4.64 9.50
CA SER A 449 26.90 5.22 9.15
C SER A 449 26.83 6.30 8.06
N VAL A 450 25.78 6.34 7.25
CA VAL A 450 25.62 7.27 6.12
C VAL A 450 24.65 8.38 6.52
N ARG A 451 25.16 9.61 6.64
CA ARG A 451 24.36 10.79 6.95
C ARG A 451 23.68 11.34 5.70
N ASP A 452 22.48 11.88 5.86
CA ASP A 452 21.78 12.57 4.78
C ASP A 452 22.58 13.80 4.31
N GLY A 453 22.50 14.09 3.02
CA GLY A 453 23.37 15.07 2.35
C GLY A 453 24.79 14.58 2.04
N SER A 454 25.17 13.33 2.36
CA SER A 454 26.44 12.72 1.91
C SER A 454 26.45 12.45 0.39
N LEU A 455 27.63 12.55 -0.22
CA LEU A 455 27.88 12.03 -1.57
C LEU A 455 28.22 10.54 -1.47
N VAL A 456 27.48 9.69 -2.18
CA VAL A 456 27.65 8.23 -2.19
C VAL A 456 27.83 7.70 -3.60
N GLN A 457 28.67 6.68 -3.73
CA GLN A 457 28.77 5.84 -4.91
C GLN A 457 27.97 4.55 -4.64
N LEU A 458 27.07 4.22 -5.54
CA LEU A 458 26.19 3.06 -5.46
C LEU A 458 26.56 2.04 -6.53
N THR A 459 26.51 0.75 -6.20
CA THR A 459 26.62 -0.36 -7.18
C THR A 459 25.35 -1.22 -7.13
N GLY A 460 24.64 -1.37 -8.23
CA GLY A 460 23.38 -2.13 -8.20
C GLY A 460 22.82 -2.38 -9.59
N VAL A 461 21.78 -3.20 -9.66
CA VAL A 461 21.10 -3.47 -10.92
C VAL A 461 20.14 -2.31 -11.22
N CYS A 462 20.26 -1.69 -12.39
CA CYS A 462 19.31 -0.67 -12.80
C CYS A 462 17.99 -1.34 -13.23
N SER A 463 16.86 -0.72 -12.85
CA SER A 463 15.52 -1.08 -13.31
C SER A 463 14.82 0.18 -13.76
N VAL A 464 14.41 0.20 -15.03
CA VAL A 464 13.73 1.33 -15.69
C VAL A 464 12.22 1.19 -15.51
N GLN A 465 11.50 2.32 -15.51
CA GLN A 465 10.05 2.35 -15.48
C GLN A 465 9.51 3.25 -16.59
N LEU A 466 8.56 2.72 -17.36
CA LEU A 466 7.89 3.44 -18.44
C LEU A 466 6.70 4.26 -17.93
N ASP A 467 6.29 5.25 -18.71
CA ASP A 467 4.97 5.87 -18.62
C ASP A 467 3.92 5.14 -19.47
N GLU A 468 2.67 5.61 -19.41
CA GLU A 468 1.53 5.05 -20.16
C GLU A 468 1.69 5.10 -21.69
N ASN A 469 2.70 5.82 -22.21
CA ASN A 469 3.03 5.92 -23.63
C ASN A 469 4.30 5.12 -23.99
N GLY A 470 4.79 4.26 -23.08
CA GLY A 470 5.96 3.43 -23.29
C GLY A 470 7.30 4.19 -23.25
N LYS A 471 7.38 5.37 -22.62
CA LYS A 471 8.62 6.16 -22.55
C LYS A 471 9.27 6.10 -21.16
N PRO A 472 10.61 5.92 -21.05
CA PRO A 472 11.26 5.79 -19.76
C PRO A 472 11.22 7.13 -19.00
N ARG A 473 10.49 7.13 -17.88
CA ARG A 473 10.22 8.33 -17.08
C ARG A 473 10.90 8.30 -15.71
N LEU A 474 11.17 7.10 -15.18
CA LEU A 474 11.91 6.90 -13.94
C LEU A 474 12.90 5.74 -14.09
N PHE A 475 13.91 5.70 -13.23
CA PHE A 475 14.71 4.51 -12.99
C PHE A 475 14.96 4.35 -11.48
N ARG A 476 15.31 3.13 -11.07
CA ARG A 476 15.71 2.78 -9.72
C ARG A 476 16.94 1.89 -9.72
N ILE A 477 17.71 1.92 -8.64
CA ILE A 477 18.87 1.05 -8.44
C ILE A 477 18.56 -0.02 -7.39
N LEU A 478 18.54 -1.27 -7.80
CA LEU A 478 18.35 -2.42 -6.91
C LEU A 478 19.71 -2.79 -6.29
N LEU A 479 19.88 -2.49 -5.00
CA LEU A 479 21.11 -2.76 -4.25
C LEU A 479 21.13 -4.22 -3.77
N ARG A 480 22.30 -4.85 -3.81
CA ARG A 480 22.47 -6.28 -3.46
C ARG A 480 22.72 -6.43 -1.96
N SER A 481 23.49 -5.51 -1.38
CA SER A 481 23.68 -5.35 0.07
C SER A 481 24.15 -3.94 0.42
N ALA A 482 24.17 -3.58 1.70
CA ALA A 482 24.69 -2.28 2.14
C ALA A 482 26.18 -2.05 1.81
N LYS A 483 26.95 -3.12 1.49
CA LYS A 483 28.35 -3.00 1.02
C LYS A 483 28.46 -2.33 -0.36
N ASP A 484 27.35 -2.25 -1.10
CA ASP A 484 27.29 -1.56 -2.40
C ASP A 484 27.21 -0.03 -2.28
N ILE A 485 27.15 0.51 -1.05
CA ILE A 485 27.02 1.93 -0.74
C ILE A 485 28.35 2.43 -0.17
N VAL A 486 29.09 3.21 -0.95
CA VAL A 486 30.38 3.78 -0.53
C VAL A 486 30.25 5.28 -0.36
N VAL A 487 30.57 5.81 0.83
CA VAL A 487 30.58 7.27 1.07
C VAL A 487 31.82 7.89 0.44
N VAL A 488 31.62 8.66 -0.63
CA VAL A 488 32.68 9.39 -1.35
C VAL A 488 32.96 10.73 -0.67
N GLY A 489 31.93 11.37 -0.09
CA GLY A 489 32.07 12.65 0.62
C GLY A 489 31.05 12.80 1.74
N ARG A 490 31.50 13.20 2.93
CA ARG A 490 30.63 13.57 4.05
C ARG A 490 30.07 15.00 3.84
N PRO A 491 28.87 15.33 4.35
CA PRO A 491 28.34 16.68 4.27
C PRO A 491 29.22 17.67 5.03
N SER A 492 29.33 18.91 4.52
CA SER A 492 29.97 20.01 5.23
C SER A 492 29.23 20.34 6.52
N TRP A 493 29.96 20.66 7.58
CA TRP A 493 29.40 21.13 8.85
C TRP A 493 28.71 22.50 8.71
N TRP A 494 29.17 23.33 7.78
CA TRP A 494 28.56 24.62 7.47
C TRP A 494 27.24 24.44 6.70
N THR A 495 26.14 24.32 7.44
CA THR A 495 24.78 24.48 6.91
C THR A 495 24.18 25.80 7.40
N LEU A 496 23.16 26.31 6.69
CA LEU A 496 22.45 27.53 7.06
C LEU A 496 21.96 27.51 8.52
N THR A 497 21.47 26.35 8.98
CA THR A 497 21.01 26.11 10.35
C THR A 497 22.14 26.30 11.37
N HIS A 498 23.33 25.75 11.13
CA HIS A 498 24.47 25.91 12.04
C HIS A 498 24.96 27.36 12.09
N ALA A 499 25.00 28.06 10.95
CA ALA A 499 25.34 29.48 10.90
C ALA A 499 24.36 30.33 11.73
N LEU A 500 23.05 30.09 11.60
CA LEU A 500 22.03 30.78 12.40
C LEU A 500 22.17 30.50 13.90
N TRP A 501 22.46 29.26 14.31
CA TRP A 501 22.74 28.93 15.71
C TRP A 501 23.95 29.68 16.27
N THR A 502 25.06 29.77 15.51
CA THR A 502 26.25 30.51 15.98
C THR A 502 26.00 32.00 16.16
N LEU A 503 25.20 32.62 15.28
CA LEU A 503 24.80 34.02 15.40
C LEU A 503 23.88 34.25 16.61
N GLY A 504 22.90 33.35 16.84
CA GLY A 504 22.01 33.42 17.99
C GLY A 504 22.73 33.33 19.34
N LEU A 505 23.68 32.39 19.47
CA LEU A 505 24.49 32.22 20.68
C LEU A 505 25.31 33.47 21.01
N MET A 506 25.90 34.11 20.00
CA MET A 506 26.68 35.34 20.15
C MET A 506 25.83 36.53 20.64
N GLY A 507 24.56 36.59 20.25
CA GLY A 507 23.58 37.56 20.77
C GLY A 507 23.27 37.34 22.26
N VAL A 508 23.04 36.09 22.68
CA VAL A 508 22.74 35.75 24.09
C VAL A 508 23.88 36.12 25.03
N ILE A 509 25.13 35.81 24.65
CA ILE A 509 26.33 36.16 25.43
C ILE A 509 26.42 37.68 25.64
N THR A 510 26.13 38.46 24.60
CA THR A 510 26.17 39.93 24.64
C THR A 510 25.13 40.50 25.61
N LEU A 511 23.92 39.93 25.65
CA LEU A 511 22.86 40.34 26.58
C LEU A 511 23.18 39.98 28.04
N ALA A 512 23.78 38.80 28.28
CA ALA A 512 24.18 38.37 29.62
C ALA A 512 25.21 39.32 30.26
N GLY A 513 26.21 39.76 29.49
CA GLY A 513 27.22 40.72 29.94
C GLY A 513 26.64 42.07 30.35
N LEU A 514 25.65 42.58 29.62
CA LEU A 514 24.94 43.82 29.96
C LEU A 514 24.13 43.69 31.25
N GLY A 515 23.49 42.53 31.49
CA GLY A 515 22.75 42.25 32.71
C GLY A 515 23.62 42.33 33.97
N TRP A 516 24.78 41.68 33.95
CA TRP A 516 25.71 41.60 35.09
C TRP A 516 26.12 42.96 35.64
N VAL A 517 26.42 43.92 34.75
CA VAL A 517 26.82 45.30 35.10
C VAL A 517 25.74 46.05 35.89
N THR A 518 24.45 45.72 35.70
CA THR A 518 23.36 46.37 36.43
C THR A 518 23.17 45.83 37.85
N VAL A 519 23.43 44.54 38.08
CA VAL A 519 23.29 43.89 39.40
C VAL A 519 24.34 44.43 40.37
N LEU A 520 25.60 44.52 39.93
CA LEU A 520 26.73 44.95 40.76
C LEU A 520 26.53 46.34 41.40
N LYS A 521 25.82 47.25 40.70
CA LYS A 521 25.49 48.60 41.21
C LYS A 521 24.50 48.63 42.37
N ARG A 522 23.77 47.54 42.65
CA ARG A 522 22.68 47.51 43.64
C ARG A 522 23.16 47.07 45.03
N GLN A 523 24.10 46.13 45.06
CA GLN A 523 24.51 45.41 46.28
C GLN A 523 25.27 46.29 47.28
N VAL A 524 26.09 47.22 46.79
CA VAL A 524 26.93 48.16 47.57
C VAL A 524 26.12 49.09 48.51
N ARG A 525 24.79 49.19 48.34
CA ARG A 525 23.94 50.13 49.11
C ARG A 525 23.28 49.56 50.37
N GLN A 526 23.43 48.27 50.68
CA GLN A 526 22.61 47.61 51.73
C GLN A 526 23.33 47.30 53.05
N GLN A 527 24.66 47.27 53.12
CA GLN A 527 25.38 46.75 54.30
C GLN A 527 25.45 47.70 55.52
N THR A 528 25.15 48.99 55.37
CA THR A 528 25.53 50.02 56.36
C THR A 528 24.62 50.16 57.61
N ALA A 529 23.68 49.23 57.86
CA ALA A 529 22.51 49.51 58.73
C ALA A 529 22.30 48.61 59.98
N ILE A 530 23.01 47.50 60.15
CA ILE A 530 22.51 46.37 60.98
C ILE A 530 23.15 46.26 62.40
N ILE A 531 24.23 46.98 62.70
CA ILE A 531 25.15 46.66 63.81
C ILE A 531 24.63 47.00 65.24
N HIS A 532 23.56 47.81 65.39
CA HIS A 532 23.37 48.60 66.63
C HIS A 532 22.70 47.94 67.87
N THR A 533 22.17 46.71 67.82
CA THR A 533 21.27 46.18 68.88
C THR A 533 21.43 44.69 69.22
N ARG A 534 22.21 44.31 70.26
CA ARG A 534 22.25 42.89 70.73
C ARG A 534 22.75 42.53 72.17
N LEU A 535 22.79 43.41 73.18
CA LEU A 535 23.49 43.12 74.46
C LEU A 535 22.63 43.14 75.76
N GLN A 536 21.82 42.10 76.04
CA GLN A 536 21.29 41.79 77.40
C GLN A 536 20.89 40.30 77.60
N ARG A 537 21.23 39.72 78.78
CA ARG A 537 20.75 38.47 79.46
C ARG A 537 21.57 37.16 79.30
N GLU A 538 22.09 36.61 80.41
CA GLU A 538 22.71 35.25 80.45
C GLU A 538 22.57 34.41 81.75
N SER A 539 22.17 34.96 82.91
CA SER A 539 22.39 34.32 84.24
C SER A 539 21.50 33.10 84.61
N VAL A 540 21.13 32.26 83.64
CA VAL A 540 20.36 31.01 83.83
C VAL A 540 21.17 29.76 83.38
N LEU A 541 22.24 29.96 82.60
CA LEU A 541 22.95 28.89 81.88
C LEU A 541 23.73 27.90 82.78
N GLU A 542 24.33 28.39 83.87
CA GLU A 542 25.43 27.71 84.55
C GLU A 542 25.08 26.32 85.13
N LYS A 543 23.83 26.11 85.56
CA LYS A 543 23.39 24.82 86.11
C LYS A 543 22.96 23.79 85.05
N ALA A 544 22.59 24.24 83.84
CA ALA A 544 22.28 23.33 82.73
C ALA A 544 23.54 22.79 82.03
N HIS A 545 24.66 23.48 82.18
CA HIS A 545 25.90 23.21 81.44
C HIS A 545 26.52 21.83 81.74
N LYS A 546 26.46 21.35 82.98
CA LYS A 546 27.18 20.13 83.40
C LYS A 546 26.48 18.81 83.02
N ASP A 547 25.16 18.74 83.15
CA ASP A 547 24.40 17.55 82.75
C ASP A 547 24.38 17.41 81.21
N SER A 548 24.48 18.55 80.51
CA SER A 548 24.63 18.66 79.05
C SER A 548 25.90 17.97 78.53
N GLU A 549 27.08 18.30 79.07
CA GLU A 549 28.37 17.81 78.54
C GLU A 549 28.50 16.29 78.52
N ALA A 550 28.09 15.62 79.60
CA ALA A 550 28.18 14.16 79.72
C ALA A 550 27.26 13.43 78.72
N PHE A 551 26.05 13.97 78.49
CA PHE A 551 25.11 13.42 77.52
C PHE A 551 25.62 13.58 76.08
N PHE A 552 26.13 14.77 75.73
CA PHE A 552 26.65 15.02 74.38
C PHE A 552 27.86 14.17 74.03
N HIS A 553 28.78 13.91 74.97
CA HIS A 553 29.93 13.04 74.71
C HIS A 553 29.50 11.60 74.38
N SER A 554 28.61 11.01 75.19
CA SER A 554 28.07 9.65 74.96
C SER A 554 27.33 9.52 73.63
N LEU A 555 26.57 10.55 73.24
CA LEU A 555 25.84 10.58 71.98
C LEU A 555 26.81 10.53 70.77
N VAL A 556 27.85 11.37 70.76
CA VAL A 556 28.79 11.50 69.64
C VAL A 556 29.63 10.23 69.40
N GLU A 557 29.99 9.49 70.45
CA GLU A 557 30.69 8.21 70.31
C GLU A 557 29.82 7.09 69.71
N SER A 558 28.51 7.13 69.95
CA SER A 558 27.56 6.11 69.46
C SER A 558 27.16 6.26 67.99
N LEU A 559 27.51 7.38 67.34
CA LEU A 559 27.04 7.71 66.00
C LEU A 559 27.78 6.93 64.89
N PRO A 560 27.06 6.40 63.88
CA PRO A 560 27.66 5.66 62.76
C PRO A 560 28.39 6.55 61.74
N GLN A 561 28.32 7.88 61.88
CA GLN A 561 29.09 8.87 61.11
C GLN A 561 30.49 9.05 61.70
N ASN A 562 31.47 9.33 60.85
CA ASN A 562 32.76 9.87 61.30
C ASN A 562 32.52 11.28 61.86
N ILE A 563 33.03 11.58 63.06
CA ILE A 563 32.97 12.92 63.64
C ILE A 563 34.35 13.29 64.19
N LEU A 564 34.86 14.45 63.76
CA LEU A 564 36.15 15.00 64.20
C LEU A 564 36.04 16.49 64.52
N ARG A 565 36.99 16.99 65.32
CA ARG A 565 37.24 18.42 65.52
C ARG A 565 38.73 18.72 65.40
N LYS A 566 39.06 19.94 65.00
CA LYS A 566 40.42 20.48 64.95
C LYS A 566 40.50 21.80 65.72
N ASP A 567 41.71 22.21 66.11
CA ASP A 567 41.99 23.57 66.55
C ASP A 567 42.24 24.52 65.37
N THR A 568 42.55 25.78 65.65
CA THR A 568 42.91 26.80 64.65
C THR A 568 44.29 26.59 64.01
N GLU A 569 45.11 25.66 64.49
CA GLU A 569 46.32 25.18 63.80
C GLU A 569 46.04 23.95 62.91
N GLY A 570 44.78 23.54 62.75
CA GLY A 570 44.37 22.38 61.96
C GLY A 570 44.71 21.03 62.61
N ARG A 571 45.09 21.01 63.90
CA ARG A 571 45.41 19.77 64.63
C ARG A 571 44.15 19.15 65.18
N HIS A 572 43.99 17.84 65.05
CA HIS A 572 42.81 17.14 65.55
C HIS A 572 42.73 17.23 67.09
N THR A 573 41.65 17.79 67.61
CA THR A 573 41.37 17.97 69.06
C THR A 573 40.32 16.99 69.58
N PHE A 574 39.48 16.46 68.70
CA PHE A 574 38.53 15.39 68.99
C PHE A 574 38.35 14.47 67.78
N ALA A 575 38.07 13.19 68.04
CA ALA A 575 37.58 12.24 67.05
C ALA A 575 36.76 11.16 67.74
N ASN A 576 35.60 10.79 67.18
CA ASN A 576 34.80 9.68 67.70
C ASN A 576 35.38 8.32 67.30
N GLN A 577 34.93 7.26 67.98
CA GLN A 577 35.35 5.89 67.75
C GLN A 577 35.18 5.46 66.28
N LYS A 578 34.14 5.96 65.60
CA LYS A 578 33.87 5.67 64.18
C LYS A 578 34.95 6.24 63.25
N TYR A 579 35.37 7.50 63.42
CA TYR A 579 36.48 8.07 62.62
C TYR A 579 37.80 7.36 62.90
N CYS A 580 38.09 7.01 64.16
CA CYS A 580 39.26 6.22 64.53
C CYS A 580 39.28 4.85 63.81
N ALA A 581 38.14 4.16 63.74
CA ALA A 581 38.00 2.91 63.01
C ALA A 581 38.15 3.09 61.49
N THR A 582 37.60 4.16 60.91
CA THR A 582 37.73 4.49 59.48
C THR A 582 39.18 4.78 59.06
N LEU A 583 39.97 5.45 59.92
CA LEU A 583 41.40 5.66 59.68
C LEU A 583 42.29 4.45 60.05
N GLY A 584 41.75 3.44 60.73
CA GLY A 584 42.53 2.32 61.27
C GLY A 584 43.55 2.71 62.33
N ARG A 585 43.40 3.88 62.98
CA ARG A 585 44.34 4.42 64.00
C ARG A 585 43.62 4.68 65.32
N PRO A 586 44.22 4.35 66.48
CA PRO A 586 43.67 4.71 67.78
C PRO A 586 43.70 6.23 68.00
N LEU A 587 42.78 6.74 68.82
CA LEU A 587 42.59 8.17 69.08
C LEU A 587 43.89 8.91 69.46
N ASN A 588 44.75 8.29 70.28
CA ASN A 588 46.03 8.87 70.71
C ASN A 588 47.10 8.98 69.60
N GLN A 589 46.85 8.45 68.40
CA GLN A 589 47.67 8.65 67.19
C GLN A 589 47.03 9.63 66.20
N ILE A 590 45.82 10.13 66.50
CA ILE A 590 45.07 11.12 65.72
C ILE A 590 45.13 12.48 66.41
N ILE A 591 44.93 12.54 67.74
CA ILE A 591 44.94 13.81 68.48
C ILE A 591 46.31 14.51 68.39
N GLY A 592 46.28 15.83 68.19
CA GLY A 592 47.45 16.68 67.99
C GLY A 592 48.07 16.62 66.59
N LYS A 593 47.56 15.74 65.70
CA LYS A 593 48.06 15.59 64.32
C LYS A 593 47.35 16.52 63.34
N SER A 594 48.12 17.05 62.40
CA SER A 594 47.65 17.84 61.27
C SER A 594 47.01 16.96 60.18
N ASN A 595 46.49 17.56 59.11
CA ASN A 595 45.99 16.78 57.97
C ASN A 595 47.12 16.01 57.25
N SER A 596 48.31 16.59 57.10
CA SER A 596 49.47 15.98 56.43
C SER A 596 50.18 14.88 57.24
N ASP A 597 49.94 14.78 58.55
CA ASP A 597 50.33 13.63 59.39
C ASP A 597 49.46 12.37 59.13
N LEU A 598 48.28 12.54 58.53
CA LEU A 598 47.22 11.53 58.46
C LEU A 598 46.84 11.13 57.04
N PHE A 599 46.91 12.06 56.08
CA PHE A 599 46.44 11.90 54.70
C PHE A 599 47.56 12.14 53.66
N PRO A 600 47.44 11.61 52.42
CA PRO A 600 48.31 11.98 51.30
C PRO A 600 48.24 13.48 51.00
N GLU A 601 49.33 14.03 50.47
CA GLU A 601 49.57 15.47 50.23
C GLU A 601 48.39 16.20 49.56
N GLU A 602 47.88 15.70 48.43
CA GLU A 602 46.75 16.27 47.69
C GLU A 602 45.44 16.32 48.51
N LEU A 603 45.18 15.29 49.32
CA LEU A 603 43.99 15.22 50.18
C LEU A 603 44.18 16.05 51.47
N ALA A 604 45.41 16.14 51.99
CA ALA A 604 45.74 17.03 53.09
C ALA A 604 45.56 18.49 52.69
N GLU A 605 46.12 18.92 51.55
CA GLU A 605 45.90 20.27 51.01
C GLU A 605 44.42 20.58 50.76
N LYS A 606 43.63 19.61 50.27
CA LYS A 606 42.17 19.80 50.16
C LYS A 606 41.56 20.05 51.54
N HIS A 607 41.87 19.20 52.52
CA HIS A 607 41.33 19.34 53.86
C HIS A 607 41.76 20.64 54.56
N ASP A 608 43.01 21.06 54.42
CA ASP A 608 43.53 22.32 54.99
C ASP A 608 42.84 23.54 54.36
N ARG A 609 42.64 23.52 53.04
CA ARG A 609 41.91 24.57 52.28
C ARG A 609 40.43 24.65 52.67
N ASP A 610 39.77 23.49 52.85
CA ASP A 610 38.38 23.40 53.29
C ASP A 610 38.22 23.82 54.76
N ASP A 611 39.19 23.51 55.63
CA ASP A 611 39.23 24.01 57.00
C ASP A 611 39.41 25.53 57.01
N GLN A 612 40.39 26.05 56.26
CA GLN A 612 40.68 27.48 56.18
C GLN A 612 39.51 28.27 55.60
N TRP A 613 38.87 27.80 54.53
CA TRP A 613 37.70 28.49 53.95
C TRP A 613 36.55 28.61 54.96
N VAL A 614 36.24 27.52 55.67
CA VAL A 614 35.22 27.51 56.73
C VAL A 614 35.62 28.43 57.89
N MET A 615 36.91 28.54 58.21
CA MET A 615 37.41 29.47 59.23
C MET A 615 37.41 30.95 58.79
N GLU A 616 37.60 31.22 57.50
CA GLU A 616 37.58 32.59 56.95
C GLU A 616 36.16 33.13 56.70
N THR A 617 35.21 32.28 56.30
CA THR A 617 33.82 32.68 56.02
C THR A 617 32.89 32.53 57.22
N GLY A 618 33.09 31.49 58.04
CA GLY A 618 32.12 31.05 59.04
C GLY A 618 30.90 30.31 58.48
N ASP A 619 30.83 30.10 57.16
CA ASP A 619 29.74 29.40 56.50
C ASP A 619 29.87 27.86 56.63
N ILE A 620 28.76 27.15 56.46
CA ILE A 620 28.73 25.68 56.44
C ILE A 620 29.17 25.19 55.07
N LEU A 621 30.25 24.42 55.02
CA LEU A 621 30.65 23.67 53.83
C LEU A 621 29.98 22.30 53.85
N GLU A 622 28.92 22.13 53.07
CA GLU A 622 28.25 20.85 52.84
C GLU A 622 28.43 20.41 51.38
N THR A 623 28.88 19.17 51.16
CA THR A 623 29.12 18.61 49.82
C THR A 623 29.09 17.08 49.81
N VAL A 624 28.96 16.50 48.61
CA VAL A 624 29.21 15.07 48.35
C VAL A 624 30.54 14.95 47.61
N GLU A 625 31.49 14.21 48.17
CA GLU A 625 32.78 13.94 47.56
C GLU A 625 32.77 12.58 46.85
N GLU A 626 33.18 12.55 45.58
CA GLU A 626 33.48 11.29 44.88
C GLU A 626 34.93 10.86 45.18
N HIS A 627 35.07 9.71 45.81
CA HIS A 627 36.34 9.04 46.10
C HIS A 627 36.44 7.76 45.27
N GLN A 628 37.65 7.37 44.86
CA GLN A 628 37.88 6.10 44.15
C GLN A 628 38.66 5.11 45.03
N LYS A 629 38.10 3.93 45.25
CA LYS A 629 38.78 2.83 45.94
C LYS A 629 39.92 2.27 45.07
N PRO A 630 40.98 1.66 45.64
CA PRO A 630 42.10 1.09 44.86
C PRO A 630 41.74 -0.02 43.86
N ASN A 631 40.52 -0.58 43.92
CA ASN A 631 39.97 -1.52 42.94
C ASN A 631 39.23 -0.84 41.77
N GLY A 632 39.23 0.50 41.71
CA GLY A 632 38.54 1.31 40.71
C GLY A 632 37.08 1.66 41.05
N GLU A 633 36.51 1.15 42.15
CA GLU A 633 35.12 1.39 42.52
C GLU A 633 34.90 2.81 43.07
N LYS A 634 33.88 3.51 42.56
CA LYS A 634 33.44 4.82 43.07
C LYS A 634 32.73 4.71 44.42
N LEU A 635 33.08 5.61 45.32
CA LEU A 635 32.57 5.77 46.68
C LEU A 635 32.09 7.22 46.84
N TYR A 636 30.87 7.44 47.34
CA TYR A 636 30.31 8.78 47.57
C TYR A 636 30.24 9.05 49.07
N ILE A 637 30.91 10.11 49.51
CA ILE A 637 30.99 10.51 50.92
C ILE A 637 30.28 11.86 51.09
N GLN A 638 29.21 11.92 51.90
CA GLN A 638 28.68 13.21 52.36
C GLN A 638 29.68 13.79 53.37
N VAL A 639 30.02 15.06 53.21
CA VAL A 639 30.88 15.82 54.11
C VAL A 639 30.17 17.10 54.53
N ILE A 640 30.06 17.33 55.83
CA ILE A 640 29.57 18.59 56.41
C ILE A 640 30.67 19.12 57.34
N ARG A 641 31.11 20.35 57.10
CA ARG A 641 32.17 21.03 57.86
C ARG A 641 31.73 22.43 58.30
N THR A 642 32.00 22.75 59.56
CA THR A 642 31.53 23.97 60.22
C THR A 642 32.62 24.54 61.12
N ALA A 643 32.74 25.86 61.19
CA ALA A 643 33.59 26.50 62.19
C ALA A 643 33.02 26.24 63.60
N ILE A 644 33.90 26.02 64.58
CA ILE A 644 33.55 25.95 65.99
C ILE A 644 33.93 27.27 66.63
N TYR A 645 32.99 27.87 67.34
CA TYR A 645 33.20 29.04 68.18
C TYR A 645 33.05 28.66 69.66
N ASP A 646 33.78 29.33 70.53
CA ASP A 646 33.55 29.23 71.98
C ASP A 646 32.31 30.03 72.42
N SER A 647 32.03 30.05 73.72
CA SER A 647 30.91 30.82 74.28
C SER A 647 31.06 32.34 74.17
N LYS A 648 32.23 32.86 73.76
CA LYS A 648 32.47 34.29 73.47
C LYS A 648 32.30 34.62 71.98
N GLY A 649 32.18 33.61 71.11
CA GLY A 649 32.23 33.78 69.66
C GLY A 649 33.65 33.85 69.10
N GLU A 650 34.68 33.52 69.88
CA GLU A 650 36.05 33.36 69.39
C GLU A 650 36.15 32.01 68.67
N MET A 651 36.74 31.98 67.47
CA MET A 651 36.87 30.75 66.71
C MET A 651 37.94 29.85 67.33
N ILE A 652 37.56 28.61 67.63
CA ILE A 652 38.43 27.61 68.27
C ILE A 652 38.82 26.45 67.34
N GLY A 653 38.38 26.49 66.07
CA GLY A 653 38.79 25.56 65.01
C GLY A 653 37.61 25.08 64.15
N THR A 654 37.67 23.85 63.63
CA THR A 654 36.63 23.27 62.76
C THR A 654 36.06 21.97 63.31
N GLN A 655 34.79 21.67 63.02
CA GLN A 655 34.17 20.37 63.18
C GLN A 655 33.87 19.81 61.78
N CYS A 656 34.09 18.51 61.58
CA CYS A 656 33.69 17.82 60.36
C CYS A 656 32.93 16.54 60.70
N ILE A 657 31.86 16.27 59.95
CA ILE A 657 31.05 15.05 59.99
C ILE A 657 31.07 14.44 58.59
N SER A 658 31.29 13.13 58.47
CA SER A 658 31.22 12.44 57.17
C SER A 658 30.71 11.01 57.24
N TRP A 659 30.04 10.56 56.17
CA TRP A 659 29.55 9.19 56.04
C TRP A 659 29.36 8.77 54.58
N ASP A 660 29.29 7.45 54.36
CA ASP A 660 29.08 6.83 53.05
C ASP A 660 27.60 6.92 52.63
N VAL A 661 27.35 7.42 51.41
CA VAL A 661 26.03 7.52 50.77
C VAL A 661 25.94 6.71 49.47
N THR A 662 26.95 5.88 49.17
CA THR A 662 27.14 5.21 47.86
C THR A 662 25.95 4.38 47.40
N GLU A 663 25.31 3.61 48.29
CA GLU A 663 24.13 2.81 47.92
C GLU A 663 22.91 3.68 47.58
N ARG A 664 22.77 4.82 48.26
CA ARG A 664 21.68 5.78 48.02
C ARG A 664 21.83 6.46 46.67
N GLU A 665 23.01 7.02 46.37
CA GLU A 665 23.28 7.66 45.08
C GLU A 665 23.10 6.69 43.90
N ARG A 666 23.61 5.44 44.03
CA ARG A 666 23.40 4.40 43.01
C ARG A 666 21.93 4.04 42.81
N ALA A 667 21.12 4.04 43.87
CA ALA A 667 19.70 3.75 43.79
C ALA A 667 18.90 4.91 43.17
N GLU A 668 19.19 6.16 43.57
CA GLU A 668 18.54 7.36 43.01
C GLU A 668 18.90 7.55 41.52
N GLU A 669 20.16 7.36 41.12
CA GLU A 669 20.60 7.37 39.71
C GLU A 669 19.90 6.27 38.89
N THR A 670 19.86 5.02 39.40
CA THR A 670 19.22 3.90 38.70
C THR A 670 17.71 4.12 38.52
N LEU A 671 17.03 4.63 39.55
CA LEU A 671 15.62 4.98 39.47
C LEU A 671 15.40 6.10 38.44
N ARG A 672 16.17 7.18 38.52
CA ARG A 672 16.12 8.34 37.62
C ARG A 672 16.36 7.96 36.15
N GLU A 673 17.38 7.14 35.88
CA GLU A 673 17.62 6.58 34.54
C GLU A 673 16.40 5.81 34.03
N SER A 674 15.78 4.98 34.88
CA SER A 674 14.63 4.16 34.49
C SER A 674 13.39 5.00 34.19
N GLU A 675 13.05 5.97 35.05
CA GLU A 675 11.93 6.89 34.86
C GLU A 675 12.11 7.75 33.60
N GLN A 676 13.31 8.34 33.44
CA GLN A 676 13.63 9.16 32.28
C GLN A 676 13.59 8.33 30.98
N ARG A 677 14.00 7.07 31.01
CA ARG A 677 13.94 6.14 29.87
C ARG A 677 12.50 5.78 29.50
N TYR A 678 11.66 5.40 30.46
CA TYR A 678 10.25 5.09 30.20
C TYR A 678 9.46 6.31 29.71
N ARG A 679 9.66 7.47 30.34
CA ARG A 679 9.02 8.72 29.92
C ARG A 679 9.44 9.11 28.50
N THR A 680 10.74 9.03 28.20
CA THR A 680 11.26 9.30 26.85
C THR A 680 10.63 8.39 25.81
N LEU A 681 10.53 7.07 26.06
CA LEU A 681 9.90 6.12 25.13
C LEU A 681 8.42 6.40 24.88
N PHE A 682 7.69 6.89 25.88
CA PHE A 682 6.26 7.24 25.77
C PHE A 682 6.04 8.57 25.03
N ASP A 683 6.80 9.62 25.39
CA ASP A 683 6.69 10.95 24.79
C ASP A 683 7.33 11.02 23.38
N TRP A 684 8.28 10.14 23.04
CA TRP A 684 8.87 10.02 21.69
C TRP A 684 8.13 9.05 20.76
N ASN A 685 7.08 8.35 21.21
CA ASN A 685 6.25 7.57 20.29
C ASN A 685 5.62 8.54 19.26
N PRO A 686 5.91 8.41 17.95
CA PRO A 686 5.44 9.37 16.94
C PRO A 686 3.92 9.35 16.71
N TYR A 687 3.22 8.40 17.32
CA TYR A 687 1.77 8.29 17.29
C TYR A 687 1.13 8.79 18.61
N PRO A 688 -0.06 9.40 18.54
CA PRO A 688 -0.92 9.61 19.71
C PRO A 688 -1.03 8.36 20.58
N THR A 689 -0.59 8.47 21.83
CA THR A 689 -0.53 7.35 22.78
C THR A 689 -1.12 7.78 24.13
N TRP A 690 -1.93 6.91 24.72
CA TRP A 690 -2.49 7.12 26.05
C TRP A 690 -2.64 5.80 26.83
N VAL A 691 -2.76 5.90 28.14
CA VAL A 691 -3.17 4.81 29.03
C VAL A 691 -4.49 5.21 29.67
N TYR A 692 -5.49 4.31 29.63
CA TYR A 692 -6.78 4.54 30.27
C TYR A 692 -7.15 3.42 31.25
N ASP A 693 -7.96 3.78 32.24
CA ASP A 693 -8.44 2.92 33.33
C ASP A 693 -9.59 2.01 32.84
N LEU A 694 -9.54 0.70 33.05
CA LEU A 694 -10.53 -0.21 32.46
C LEU A 694 -11.88 -0.24 33.21
N GLU A 695 -11.97 0.31 34.42
CA GLU A 695 -13.21 0.35 35.21
C GLU A 695 -13.94 1.69 35.03
N THR A 696 -13.20 2.80 35.11
CA THR A 696 -13.74 4.16 35.01
C THR A 696 -13.70 4.75 33.60
N LEU A 697 -12.88 4.18 32.71
CA LEU A 697 -12.61 4.64 31.34
C LEU A 697 -11.95 6.03 31.24
N ALA A 698 -11.46 6.57 32.37
CA ALA A 698 -10.72 7.82 32.45
C ALA A 698 -9.28 7.67 31.90
N PHE A 699 -8.74 8.74 31.32
CA PHE A 699 -7.33 8.77 30.91
C PHE A 699 -6.40 8.95 32.13
N LEU A 700 -5.37 8.12 32.22
CA LEU A 700 -4.39 8.12 33.32
C LEU A 700 -3.02 8.66 32.88
N ALA A 701 -2.67 8.49 31.61
CA ALA A 701 -1.48 9.07 30.99
C ALA A 701 -1.77 9.38 29.52
N VAL A 702 -1.16 10.45 29.00
CA VAL A 702 -1.29 10.87 27.60
C VAL A 702 0.05 11.44 27.13
N ASN A 703 0.48 11.10 25.92
CA ASN A 703 1.75 11.61 25.38
C ASN A 703 1.58 12.96 24.68
N ASP A 704 2.69 13.69 24.55
CA ASP A 704 2.70 15.02 23.92
C ASP A 704 2.22 15.02 22.46
N VAL A 705 2.31 13.88 21.75
CA VAL A 705 1.77 13.73 20.40
C VAL A 705 0.24 13.69 20.42
N ALA A 706 -0.39 12.96 21.34
CA ALA A 706 -1.85 12.93 21.47
C ALA A 706 -2.43 14.30 21.84
N ILE A 707 -1.79 15.03 22.77
CA ILE A 707 -2.13 16.42 23.11
C ILE A 707 -2.14 17.29 21.84
N ARG A 708 -1.04 17.33 21.08
CA ARG A 708 -0.94 18.12 19.85
C ARG A 708 -1.90 17.66 18.75
N HIS A 709 -2.21 16.36 18.68
CA HIS A 709 -3.00 15.77 17.60
C HIS A 709 -4.51 15.96 17.79
N TYR A 710 -5.01 15.84 19.03
CA TYR A 710 -6.43 15.98 19.36
C TYR A 710 -6.82 17.39 19.85
N GLY A 711 -5.83 18.21 20.21
CA GLY A 711 -5.98 19.64 20.53
C GLY A 711 -6.34 19.97 21.98
N TYR A 712 -6.69 18.98 22.80
CA TYR A 712 -6.91 19.15 24.24
C TYR A 712 -5.59 19.43 24.97
N SER A 713 -5.62 20.30 25.98
CA SER A 713 -4.53 20.43 26.96
C SER A 713 -4.32 19.13 27.74
N ARG A 714 -3.16 18.99 28.41
CA ARG A 714 -2.84 17.79 29.21
C ARG A 714 -3.85 17.62 30.36
N GLU A 715 -4.27 18.73 30.95
CA GLU A 715 -5.21 18.82 32.06
C GLU A 715 -6.64 18.45 31.61
N GLU A 716 -7.10 18.97 30.46
CA GLU A 716 -8.40 18.57 29.88
C GLU A 716 -8.40 17.08 29.52
N PHE A 717 -7.39 16.60 28.79
CA PHE A 717 -7.31 15.20 28.34
C PHE A 717 -7.33 14.23 29.53
N LEU A 718 -6.61 14.53 30.62
CA LEU A 718 -6.61 13.69 31.84
C LEU A 718 -7.88 13.83 32.69
N SER A 719 -8.73 14.83 32.43
CA SER A 719 -10.07 14.95 33.04
C SER A 719 -11.18 14.20 32.29
N MET A 720 -10.89 13.74 31.07
CA MET A 720 -11.84 13.09 30.16
C MET A 720 -11.84 11.56 30.29
N THR A 721 -12.83 10.93 29.64
CA THR A 721 -12.89 9.48 29.40
C THR A 721 -12.71 9.16 27.93
N ILE A 722 -12.43 7.90 27.58
CA ILE A 722 -12.35 7.49 26.17
C ILE A 722 -13.63 7.81 25.38
N LYS A 723 -14.80 7.85 26.03
CA LYS A 723 -16.09 8.16 25.37
C LYS A 723 -16.10 9.58 24.78
N ASP A 724 -15.36 10.51 25.38
CA ASP A 724 -15.39 11.91 24.99
C ASP A 724 -14.66 12.19 23.66
N ILE A 725 -13.72 11.31 23.28
CA ILE A 725 -13.03 11.35 21.98
C ILE A 725 -13.70 10.48 20.89
N HIS A 726 -14.82 9.81 21.16
CA HIS A 726 -15.63 9.11 20.14
C HIS A 726 -16.89 9.91 19.75
N PRO A 727 -17.41 9.74 18.53
CA PRO A 727 -18.69 10.31 18.11
C PRO A 727 -19.87 9.54 18.76
N PRO A 728 -21.01 10.20 19.05
CA PRO A 728 -22.10 9.61 19.84
C PRO A 728 -22.66 8.29 19.27
N GLU A 729 -22.63 8.12 17.95
CA GLU A 729 -23.19 6.98 17.24
C GLU A 729 -22.37 5.69 17.44
N GLU A 730 -21.08 5.81 17.80
CA GLU A 730 -20.17 4.66 18.04
C GLU A 730 -20.07 4.27 19.52
N LEU A 731 -20.62 5.07 20.45
CA LEU A 731 -20.56 4.80 21.89
C LEU A 731 -21.24 3.48 22.29
N GLY A 732 -22.21 3.01 21.50
CA GLY A 732 -22.87 1.71 21.70
C GLY A 732 -21.97 0.51 21.44
N LEU A 733 -20.86 0.67 20.72
CA LEU A 733 -19.92 -0.40 20.36
C LEU A 733 -18.72 -0.49 21.32
N LEU A 734 -18.50 0.54 22.15
CA LEU A 734 -17.40 0.58 23.12
C LEU A 734 -17.42 -0.56 24.16
N PRO A 735 -18.56 -0.99 24.74
CA PRO A 735 -18.56 -2.04 25.77
C PRO A 735 -17.98 -3.37 25.28
N ASP A 736 -18.36 -3.81 24.08
CA ASP A 736 -17.87 -5.05 23.47
C ASP A 736 -16.37 -4.95 23.16
N PHE A 737 -15.91 -3.79 22.67
CA PHE A 737 -14.49 -3.51 22.43
C PHE A 737 -13.64 -3.48 23.70
N ILE A 738 -14.20 -3.05 24.83
CA ILE A 738 -13.53 -3.12 26.14
C ILE A 738 -13.47 -4.58 26.62
N ALA A 739 -14.55 -5.34 26.45
CA ALA A 739 -14.65 -6.73 26.92
C ALA A 739 -13.76 -7.72 26.14
N MET A 740 -13.56 -7.51 24.84
CA MET A 740 -12.63 -8.31 24.02
C MET A 740 -11.17 -7.93 24.34
N SER A 741 -10.35 -8.90 24.77
CA SER A 741 -8.97 -8.64 25.19
C SER A 741 -8.05 -9.87 25.13
N PRO A 742 -6.74 -9.74 24.82
CA PRO A 742 -6.07 -8.55 24.30
C PRO A 742 -6.03 -8.52 22.76
N LEU A 743 -5.97 -7.33 22.16
CA LEU A 743 -5.69 -7.19 20.74
C LEU A 743 -4.17 -7.13 20.54
N ASN A 744 -3.56 -8.25 20.11
CA ASN A 744 -2.21 -8.21 19.53
C ASN A 744 -2.16 -7.21 18.36
N VAL A 745 -0.95 -6.76 17.98
CA VAL A 745 -0.69 -5.83 16.86
C VAL A 745 -1.33 -6.26 15.54
N GLU A 746 -1.56 -7.56 15.34
CA GLU A 746 -2.22 -8.16 14.17
C GLU A 746 -3.73 -7.85 14.06
N ASN A 747 -4.36 -7.33 15.12
CA ASN A 747 -5.80 -7.02 15.19
C ASN A 747 -6.07 -5.51 15.32
N SER A 748 -5.39 -4.65 14.55
CA SER A 748 -5.74 -3.23 14.50
C SER A 748 -7.18 -3.03 14.01
N ARG A 749 -7.87 -2.00 14.52
CA ARG A 749 -9.25 -1.66 14.09
C ARG A 749 -9.41 -0.17 13.84
N GLU A 750 -10.08 0.17 12.73
CA GLU A 750 -10.48 1.54 12.42
C GLU A 750 -11.70 1.95 13.26
N TRP A 751 -11.62 3.13 13.88
CA TRP A 751 -12.70 3.82 14.58
C TRP A 751 -12.78 5.26 14.08
N ARG A 752 -13.93 5.94 14.26
CA ARG A 752 -13.96 7.40 14.11
C ARG A 752 -13.70 8.04 15.47
N HIS A 753 -12.74 8.97 15.52
CA HIS A 753 -12.48 9.79 16.70
C HIS A 753 -12.83 11.25 16.41
N ARG A 754 -13.10 12.01 17.47
CA ARG A 754 -13.44 13.43 17.46
C ARG A 754 -12.38 14.23 18.22
N LYS A 755 -11.96 15.34 17.63
CA LYS A 755 -11.00 16.30 18.21
C LYS A 755 -11.72 17.44 18.95
N ASN A 756 -10.97 18.29 19.65
CA ASN A 756 -11.53 19.40 20.44
C ASN A 756 -12.31 20.42 19.58
N ASP A 757 -11.86 20.67 18.36
CA ASP A 757 -12.50 21.49 17.32
C ASP A 757 -13.75 20.83 16.68
N ARG A 758 -14.09 19.61 17.13
CA ARG A 758 -15.13 18.71 16.60
C ARG A 758 -14.82 18.08 15.24
N THR A 759 -13.61 18.22 14.71
CA THR A 759 -13.18 17.50 13.51
C THR A 759 -13.20 15.99 13.78
N ILE A 760 -13.82 15.24 12.86
CA ILE A 760 -13.81 13.78 12.86
C ILE A 760 -12.60 13.28 12.04
N ILE A 761 -11.88 12.31 12.60
CA ILE A 761 -10.80 11.57 11.96
C ILE A 761 -11.10 10.08 11.94
N ASP A 762 -10.58 9.39 10.93
CA ASP A 762 -10.43 7.94 10.93
C ASP A 762 -9.14 7.57 11.69
N ALA A 763 -9.28 6.86 12.81
CA ALA A 763 -8.16 6.44 13.65
C ALA A 763 -8.06 4.90 13.67
N GLU A 764 -6.92 4.37 13.25
CA GLU A 764 -6.56 2.96 13.41
C GLU A 764 -5.98 2.73 14.81
N ILE A 765 -6.58 1.82 15.57
CA ILE A 765 -6.33 1.62 16.99
C ILE A 765 -5.62 0.28 17.25
N SER A 766 -4.52 0.32 18.00
CA SER A 766 -3.80 -0.84 18.54
C SER A 766 -3.69 -0.69 20.06
N SER A 767 -3.98 -1.75 20.84
CA SER A 767 -4.11 -1.60 22.31
C SER A 767 -3.83 -2.87 23.11
N HIS A 768 -3.05 -2.73 24.19
CA HIS A 768 -2.61 -3.84 25.06
C HIS A 768 -2.94 -3.53 26.53
N GLU A 769 -3.29 -4.54 27.33
CA GLU A 769 -3.52 -4.36 28.77
C GLU A 769 -2.22 -4.39 29.58
N LEU A 770 -2.17 -3.58 30.65
CA LEU A 770 -1.10 -3.57 31.64
C LEU A 770 -1.62 -3.19 33.03
N LEU A 771 -0.82 -3.49 34.06
CA LEU A 771 -0.99 -2.93 35.40
C LEU A 771 -0.26 -1.59 35.50
N PHE A 772 -1.00 -0.51 35.78
CA PHE A 772 -0.44 0.83 35.96
C PHE A 772 -0.97 1.43 37.27
N GLY A 773 -0.07 1.84 38.17
CA GLY A 773 -0.45 2.31 39.51
C GLY A 773 -1.24 1.27 40.33
N GLY A 774 -1.06 -0.02 40.07
CA GLY A 774 -1.83 -1.12 40.68
C GLY A 774 -3.22 -1.37 40.08
N ARG A 775 -3.66 -0.58 39.10
CA ARG A 775 -4.97 -0.72 38.43
C ARG A 775 -4.88 -1.54 37.15
N ARG A 776 -5.99 -2.16 36.73
CA ARG A 776 -6.13 -2.70 35.37
C ARG A 776 -6.34 -1.57 34.37
N THR A 777 -5.43 -1.45 33.41
CA THR A 777 -5.41 -0.36 32.44
C THR A 777 -5.08 -0.88 31.05
N ARG A 778 -5.34 -0.07 30.02
CA ARG A 778 -5.01 -0.40 28.63
C ARG A 778 -4.22 0.75 28.01
N ILE A 779 -3.03 0.45 27.49
CA ILE A 779 -2.28 1.38 26.64
C ILE A 779 -2.83 1.29 25.22
N VAL A 780 -2.98 2.44 24.59
CA VAL A 780 -3.53 2.59 23.23
C VAL A 780 -2.56 3.43 22.42
N VAL A 781 -2.32 3.00 21.18
CA VAL A 781 -1.66 3.76 20.13
C VAL A 781 -2.69 3.97 19.01
N ALA A 782 -2.86 5.22 18.58
CA ALA A 782 -3.82 5.60 17.55
C ALA A 782 -3.12 6.23 16.34
N ASN A 783 -3.44 5.74 15.15
CA ASN A 783 -2.87 6.15 13.86
C ASN A 783 -3.92 6.86 13.01
N ASP A 784 -3.75 8.16 12.73
CA ASP A 784 -4.69 8.94 11.89
C ASP A 784 -4.51 8.59 10.41
N ILE A 785 -5.49 7.86 9.87
CA ILE A 785 -5.51 7.38 8.48
C ILE A 785 -6.46 8.22 7.59
N THR A 786 -7.01 9.33 8.11
CA THR A 786 -7.97 10.20 7.40
C THR A 786 -7.42 10.69 6.06
N SER A 787 -6.14 11.08 6.03
CA SER A 787 -5.47 11.51 4.79
C SER A 787 -5.36 10.37 3.78
N ARG A 788 -4.94 9.17 4.23
CA ARG A 788 -4.86 7.95 3.40
C ARG A 788 -6.21 7.61 2.77
N LYS A 789 -7.29 7.67 3.54
CA LYS A 789 -8.66 7.35 3.08
C LYS A 789 -9.20 8.42 2.12
N LYS A 790 -8.95 9.71 2.38
CA LYS A 790 -9.31 10.82 1.47
C LYS A 790 -8.59 10.72 0.13
N SER A 791 -7.27 10.60 0.11
CA SER A 791 -6.51 10.48 -1.16
C SER A 791 -6.88 9.24 -1.96
N GLY A 792 -7.18 8.10 -1.29
CA GLY A 792 -7.71 6.91 -1.97
C GLY A 792 -9.08 7.14 -2.62
N ALA A 793 -10.00 7.81 -1.93
CA ALA A 793 -11.31 8.15 -2.47
C ALA A 793 -11.24 9.18 -3.62
N GLU A 794 -10.38 10.19 -3.50
CA GLU A 794 -10.14 11.19 -4.55
C GLU A 794 -9.55 10.57 -5.82
N LEU A 795 -8.54 9.71 -5.68
CA LEU A 795 -7.94 8.97 -6.80
C LEU A 795 -8.98 8.05 -7.48
N GLN A 796 -9.79 7.33 -6.70
CA GLN A 796 -10.83 6.47 -7.24
C GLN A 796 -11.91 7.26 -8.00
N LYS A 797 -12.31 8.43 -7.47
CA LYS A 797 -13.27 9.33 -8.13
C LYS A 797 -12.70 9.94 -9.42
N ALA A 798 -11.43 10.31 -9.43
CA ALA A 798 -10.74 10.82 -10.62
C ALA A 798 -10.63 9.75 -11.72
N LYS A 799 -10.35 8.49 -11.34
CA LYS A 799 -10.38 7.34 -12.25
C LYS A 799 -11.77 7.12 -12.83
N GLU A 800 -12.81 7.15 -11.99
CA GLU A 800 -14.20 6.96 -12.44
C GLU A 800 -14.69 8.07 -13.38
N THR A 801 -14.32 9.33 -13.16
CA THR A 801 -14.66 10.41 -14.11
C THR A 801 -13.86 10.32 -15.43
N ALA A 802 -12.59 9.91 -15.39
CA ALA A 802 -11.81 9.67 -16.61
C ALA A 802 -12.38 8.50 -17.44
N GLU A 803 -12.70 7.36 -16.80
CA GLU A 803 -13.34 6.22 -17.47
C GLU A 803 -14.72 6.56 -18.03
N ALA A 804 -15.50 7.40 -17.34
CA ALA A 804 -16.81 7.85 -17.83
C ALA A 804 -16.67 8.76 -19.06
N ALA A 805 -15.73 9.71 -19.03
CA ALA A 805 -15.46 10.59 -20.17
C ALA A 805 -14.98 9.80 -21.41
N SER A 806 -14.09 8.82 -21.23
CA SER A 806 -13.60 7.95 -22.32
C SER A 806 -14.72 7.07 -22.92
N ARG A 807 -15.63 6.56 -22.09
CA ARG A 807 -16.82 5.83 -22.55
C ARG A 807 -17.76 6.74 -23.34
N ALA A 808 -18.08 7.93 -22.83
CA ALA A 808 -18.95 8.90 -23.50
C ALA A 808 -18.36 9.37 -24.86
N LYS A 809 -17.04 9.62 -24.93
CA LYS A 809 -16.33 9.92 -26.20
C LYS A 809 -16.57 8.80 -27.23
N SER A 810 -16.40 7.55 -26.82
CA SER A 810 -16.53 6.37 -27.70
C SER A 810 -17.97 6.19 -28.20
N GLU A 811 -18.95 6.32 -27.32
CA GLU A 811 -20.38 6.15 -27.64
C GLU A 811 -20.89 7.29 -28.55
N PHE A 812 -20.46 8.53 -28.29
CA PHE A 812 -20.77 9.67 -29.15
C PHE A 812 -20.26 9.48 -30.59
N LEU A 813 -18.99 9.07 -30.76
CA LEU A 813 -18.40 8.82 -32.09
C LEU A 813 -19.14 7.69 -32.84
N ALA A 814 -19.48 6.59 -32.15
CA ALA A 814 -20.22 5.48 -32.72
C ALA A 814 -21.61 5.90 -33.24
N ASN A 815 -22.37 6.64 -32.43
CA ASN A 815 -23.71 7.11 -32.79
C ASN A 815 -23.67 8.15 -33.93
N MET A 816 -22.77 9.13 -33.85
CA MET A 816 -22.62 10.16 -34.89
C MET A 816 -22.24 9.57 -36.25
N SER A 817 -21.42 8.52 -36.30
CA SER A 817 -21.11 7.85 -37.57
C SER A 817 -22.35 7.23 -38.22
N HIS A 818 -23.24 6.59 -37.44
CA HIS A 818 -24.50 6.05 -37.96
C HIS A 818 -25.48 7.15 -38.40
N GLU A 819 -25.59 8.23 -37.63
CA GLU A 819 -26.45 9.37 -37.95
C GLU A 819 -25.98 10.16 -39.18
N ILE A 820 -24.68 10.21 -39.48
CA ILE A 820 -24.16 10.85 -40.71
C ILE A 820 -24.17 9.88 -41.90
N ARG A 821 -23.82 8.59 -41.71
CA ARG A 821 -23.81 7.60 -42.82
C ARG A 821 -25.18 7.48 -43.49
N THR A 822 -26.26 7.57 -42.72
CA THR A 822 -27.64 7.42 -43.21
C THR A 822 -28.03 8.48 -44.27
N PRO A 823 -27.97 9.80 -44.01
CA PRO A 823 -28.23 10.82 -45.02
C PRO A 823 -27.16 10.84 -46.14
N MET A 824 -25.89 10.53 -45.85
CA MET A 824 -24.85 10.49 -46.88
C MET A 824 -25.10 9.40 -47.93
N ASN A 825 -25.48 8.19 -47.52
CA ASN A 825 -25.89 7.13 -48.44
C ASN A 825 -27.14 7.54 -49.26
N GLY A 826 -28.06 8.31 -48.66
CA GLY A 826 -29.20 8.90 -49.38
C GLY A 826 -28.79 9.92 -50.44
N ILE A 827 -27.84 10.80 -50.13
CA ILE A 827 -27.26 11.76 -51.08
C ILE A 827 -26.57 11.05 -52.24
N ILE A 828 -25.76 10.01 -51.95
CA ILE A 828 -25.07 9.22 -52.98
C ILE A 828 -26.10 8.53 -53.89
N GLY A 829 -27.06 7.79 -53.34
CA GLY A 829 -28.07 7.09 -54.15
C GLY A 829 -28.93 8.02 -55.00
N MET A 830 -29.31 9.20 -54.49
CA MET A 830 -30.02 10.20 -55.30
C MET A 830 -29.13 10.84 -56.37
N THR A 831 -27.83 10.99 -56.11
CA THR A 831 -26.85 11.49 -57.08
C THR A 831 -26.62 10.47 -58.20
N GLU A 832 -26.50 9.18 -57.87
CA GLU A 832 -26.38 8.08 -58.84
C GLU A 832 -27.62 7.97 -59.72
N LEU A 833 -28.83 7.94 -59.12
CA LEU A 833 -30.09 7.93 -59.86
C LEU A 833 -30.25 9.15 -60.77
N ALA A 834 -29.74 10.33 -60.38
CA ALA A 834 -29.71 11.50 -61.25
C ALA A 834 -28.67 11.35 -62.38
N MET A 835 -27.50 10.77 -62.11
CA MET A 835 -26.46 10.51 -63.12
C MET A 835 -26.88 9.48 -64.18
N ASP A 836 -27.86 8.63 -63.90
CA ASP A 836 -28.45 7.71 -64.90
C ASP A 836 -29.53 8.36 -65.80
N THR A 837 -29.84 9.65 -65.60
CA THR A 837 -30.78 10.40 -66.45
C THR A 837 -30.10 11.15 -67.61
N GLU A 838 -30.91 11.69 -68.53
CA GLU A 838 -30.44 12.62 -69.57
C GLU A 838 -29.97 13.95 -68.94
N LEU A 839 -28.66 14.10 -68.80
CA LEU A 839 -27.99 15.26 -68.22
C LEU A 839 -27.12 15.97 -69.26
N THR A 840 -26.99 17.29 -69.14
CA THR A 840 -25.90 18.01 -69.81
C THR A 840 -24.54 17.65 -69.21
N SER A 841 -23.45 17.86 -69.96
CA SER A 841 -22.09 17.60 -69.49
C SER A 841 -21.77 18.32 -68.18
N GLU A 842 -22.19 19.57 -68.05
CA GLU A 842 -21.99 20.42 -66.87
C GLU A 842 -22.74 19.87 -65.63
N GLN A 843 -24.00 19.44 -65.80
CA GLN A 843 -24.78 18.80 -64.73
C GLN A 843 -24.16 17.47 -64.28
N ARG A 844 -23.63 16.68 -65.22
CA ARG A 844 -22.94 15.41 -64.93
C ARG A 844 -21.62 15.64 -64.18
N GLU A 845 -20.91 16.73 -64.48
CA GLU A 845 -19.71 17.15 -63.76
C GLU A 845 -20.03 17.61 -62.33
N TYR A 846 -21.06 18.46 -62.14
CA TYR A 846 -21.51 18.88 -60.80
C TYR A 846 -21.93 17.69 -59.93
N LEU A 847 -22.70 16.74 -60.47
CA LEU A 847 -23.12 15.53 -59.73
C LEU A 847 -21.92 14.60 -59.44
N GLY A 848 -20.95 14.50 -60.36
CA GLY A 848 -19.69 13.80 -60.10
C GLY A 848 -18.89 14.40 -58.93
N MET A 849 -18.82 15.73 -58.82
CA MET A 849 -18.19 16.41 -57.69
C MET A 849 -18.96 16.21 -56.37
N VAL A 850 -20.30 16.23 -56.40
CA VAL A 850 -21.15 15.93 -55.23
C VAL A 850 -20.89 14.50 -54.74
N LYS A 851 -20.90 13.51 -55.63
CA LYS A 851 -20.61 12.11 -55.27
C LYS A 851 -19.20 11.95 -54.70
N SER A 852 -18.17 12.46 -55.39
CA SER A 852 -16.78 12.38 -54.93
C SER A 852 -16.56 13.01 -53.55
N SER A 853 -17.27 14.11 -53.26
CA SER A 853 -17.26 14.75 -51.94
C SER A 853 -17.96 13.91 -50.86
N ALA A 854 -19.06 13.25 -51.22
CA ALA A 854 -19.81 12.38 -50.32
C ALA A 854 -19.04 11.10 -49.96
N ASP A 855 -18.44 10.44 -50.95
CA ASP A 855 -17.58 9.27 -50.78
C ASP A 855 -16.37 9.62 -49.88
N SER A 856 -15.73 10.77 -50.13
CA SER A 856 -14.61 11.27 -49.31
C SER A 856 -14.99 11.51 -47.84
N LEU A 857 -16.19 12.06 -47.58
CA LEU A 857 -16.67 12.30 -46.22
C LEU A 857 -16.96 10.99 -45.48
N LEU A 858 -17.54 10.00 -46.16
CA LEU A 858 -17.75 8.66 -45.59
C LEU A 858 -16.43 7.97 -45.24
N THR A 859 -15.39 8.10 -46.07
CA THR A 859 -14.05 7.59 -45.77
C THR A 859 -13.52 8.17 -44.46
N VAL A 860 -13.47 9.50 -44.33
CA VAL A 860 -12.97 10.19 -43.11
C VAL A 860 -13.75 9.79 -41.86
N ILE A 861 -15.07 9.60 -41.96
CA ILE A 861 -15.91 9.16 -40.83
C ILE A 861 -15.61 7.71 -40.42
N ASN A 862 -15.33 6.83 -41.37
CA ASN A 862 -14.95 5.44 -41.08
C ASN A 862 -13.53 5.38 -40.47
N ASP A 863 -12.58 6.17 -40.98
CA ASP A 863 -11.22 6.27 -40.42
C ASP A 863 -11.23 6.77 -38.96
N ILE A 864 -12.07 7.77 -38.64
CA ILE A 864 -12.25 8.25 -37.26
C ILE A 864 -12.85 7.17 -36.35
N LEU A 865 -13.79 6.35 -36.84
CA LEU A 865 -14.30 5.21 -36.07
C LEU A 865 -13.23 4.16 -35.81
N ASP A 866 -12.47 3.76 -36.84
CA ASP A 866 -11.46 2.72 -36.67
C ASP A 866 -10.29 3.21 -35.80
N PHE A 867 -9.90 4.48 -35.89
CA PHE A 867 -8.99 5.11 -34.93
C PHE A 867 -9.54 5.04 -33.49
N SER A 868 -10.82 5.36 -33.27
CA SER A 868 -11.45 5.27 -31.95
C SER A 868 -11.59 3.83 -31.43
N LYS A 869 -11.62 2.81 -32.30
CA LYS A 869 -11.53 1.39 -31.91
C LYS A 869 -10.10 1.02 -31.52
N ILE A 870 -9.10 1.49 -32.27
CA ILE A 870 -7.67 1.26 -31.98
C ILE A 870 -7.29 1.87 -30.63
N GLU A 871 -7.65 3.14 -30.38
CA GLU A 871 -7.43 3.84 -29.10
C GLU A 871 -8.09 3.10 -27.92
N ALA A 872 -9.21 2.41 -28.15
CA ALA A 872 -9.93 1.65 -27.13
C ALA A 872 -9.51 0.17 -27.01
N GLY A 873 -8.56 -0.32 -27.82
CA GLY A 873 -8.19 -1.75 -27.87
C GLY A 873 -9.30 -2.68 -28.36
N LYS A 874 -10.21 -2.17 -29.22
CA LYS A 874 -11.41 -2.84 -29.74
C LYS A 874 -11.42 -2.97 -31.28
N LEU A 875 -10.24 -2.93 -31.89
CA LEU A 875 -10.11 -3.32 -33.30
C LEU A 875 -9.88 -4.84 -33.34
N ASP A 876 -10.98 -5.59 -33.48
CA ASP A 876 -10.89 -7.00 -33.85
C ASP A 876 -10.36 -7.08 -35.30
N LEU A 877 -9.37 -7.95 -35.55
CA LEU A 877 -8.85 -8.29 -36.88
C LEU A 877 -9.32 -9.70 -37.23
N GLU A 878 -9.85 -9.91 -38.43
CA GLU A 878 -10.25 -11.26 -38.84
C GLU A 878 -9.02 -12.05 -39.32
N SER A 879 -8.87 -13.30 -38.87
CA SER A 879 -7.76 -14.17 -39.30
C SER A 879 -8.31 -15.25 -40.22
N THR A 880 -8.16 -15.03 -41.52
CA THR A 880 -8.65 -15.89 -42.60
C THR A 880 -7.51 -16.29 -43.53
N GLU A 881 -7.62 -17.45 -44.16
CA GLU A 881 -6.71 -17.88 -45.22
C GLU A 881 -7.14 -17.22 -46.54
N PHE A 882 -6.25 -16.47 -47.19
CA PHE A 882 -6.52 -15.83 -48.48
C PHE A 882 -5.29 -15.83 -49.39
N ASP A 883 -5.52 -15.79 -50.71
CA ASP A 883 -4.45 -15.66 -51.70
C ASP A 883 -3.86 -14.24 -51.67
N LEU A 884 -2.61 -14.11 -51.25
CA LEU A 884 -1.92 -12.83 -51.12
C LEU A 884 -1.65 -12.20 -52.49
N ARG A 885 -1.30 -13.01 -53.49
CA ARG A 885 -0.87 -12.53 -54.82
C ARG A 885 -2.06 -12.00 -55.61
N ASP A 886 -3.17 -12.74 -55.61
CA ASP A 886 -4.42 -12.34 -56.25
C ASP A 886 -5.07 -11.16 -55.52
N HIS A 887 -5.01 -11.12 -54.19
CA HIS A 887 -5.58 -10.02 -53.40
C HIS A 887 -4.78 -8.72 -53.47
N LEU A 888 -3.45 -8.78 -53.48
CA LEU A 888 -2.60 -7.63 -53.84
C LEU A 888 -2.89 -7.17 -55.27
N GLY A 889 -3.00 -8.12 -56.21
CA GLY A 889 -3.39 -7.87 -57.60
C GLY A 889 -4.69 -7.09 -57.72
N GLN A 890 -5.76 -7.54 -57.07
CA GLN A 890 -7.05 -6.85 -57.03
C GLN A 890 -6.94 -5.45 -56.40
N SER A 891 -6.21 -5.32 -55.28
CA SER A 891 -6.10 -4.08 -54.51
C SER A 891 -5.31 -2.99 -55.26
N VAL A 892 -4.23 -3.35 -55.96
CA VAL A 892 -3.47 -2.43 -56.82
C VAL A 892 -4.22 -2.13 -58.13
N LYS A 893 -4.89 -3.13 -58.73
CA LYS A 893 -5.69 -2.95 -59.95
C LYS A 893 -6.82 -1.93 -59.79
N ALA A 894 -7.40 -1.80 -58.60
CA ALA A 894 -8.39 -0.77 -58.29
C ALA A 894 -7.85 0.68 -58.44
N LEU A 895 -6.53 0.87 -58.30
CA LEU A 895 -5.88 2.18 -58.45
C LEU A 895 -5.28 2.44 -59.85
N ALA A 896 -5.18 1.41 -60.70
CA ALA A 896 -4.52 1.50 -62.01
C ALA A 896 -5.15 2.55 -62.94
N LEU A 897 -6.49 2.69 -62.94
CA LEU A 897 -7.17 3.73 -63.73
C LEU A 897 -6.76 5.15 -63.30
N ARG A 898 -6.57 5.37 -61.99
CA ARG A 898 -6.18 6.66 -61.43
C ARG A 898 -4.71 6.99 -61.73
N ALA A 899 -3.81 6.02 -61.60
CA ALA A 899 -2.42 6.17 -62.00
C ALA A 899 -2.31 6.54 -63.50
N HIS A 900 -3.04 5.82 -64.37
CA HIS A 900 -3.08 6.08 -65.80
C HIS A 900 -3.64 7.48 -66.14
N GLN A 901 -4.69 7.94 -65.45
CA GLN A 901 -5.23 9.30 -65.59
C GLN A 901 -4.22 10.40 -65.18
N GLN A 902 -3.26 10.08 -64.30
CA GLN A 902 -2.16 10.99 -63.92
C GLN A 902 -0.88 10.77 -64.75
N GLY A 903 -0.90 9.88 -65.74
CA GLY A 903 0.27 9.58 -66.59
C GLY A 903 1.37 8.79 -65.90
N LEU A 904 1.07 8.13 -64.77
CA LEU A 904 2.01 7.33 -63.99
C LEU A 904 1.97 5.85 -64.41
N GLU A 905 3.14 5.22 -64.46
CA GLU A 905 3.23 3.76 -64.55
C GLU A 905 3.00 3.15 -63.15
N LEU A 906 2.18 2.10 -63.05
CA LEU A 906 1.87 1.42 -61.79
C LEU A 906 2.21 -0.06 -61.92
N SER A 907 3.25 -0.51 -61.22
CA SER A 907 3.72 -1.90 -61.26
C SER A 907 3.48 -2.62 -59.92
N LEU A 908 3.24 -3.93 -59.98
CA LEU A 908 3.14 -4.83 -58.83
C LEU A 908 4.16 -5.97 -59.03
N GLN A 909 5.07 -6.12 -58.08
CA GLN A 909 6.15 -7.11 -58.12
C GLN A 909 6.09 -7.93 -56.82
N VAL A 910 5.54 -9.15 -56.90
CA VAL A 910 5.50 -10.09 -55.77
C VAL A 910 6.52 -11.20 -56.04
N ALA A 911 7.54 -11.30 -55.20
CA ALA A 911 8.68 -12.20 -55.43
C ALA A 911 8.28 -13.70 -55.43
N PRO A 912 9.07 -14.61 -56.03
CA PRO A 912 8.68 -16.02 -56.23
C PRO A 912 8.67 -16.88 -54.95
N ASP A 913 9.30 -16.39 -53.90
CA ASP A 913 9.44 -16.97 -52.56
C ASP A 913 8.31 -16.55 -51.59
N VAL A 914 7.56 -15.50 -51.94
CA VAL A 914 6.35 -15.08 -51.20
C VAL A 914 5.26 -16.15 -51.33
N PRO A 915 4.74 -16.72 -50.21
CA PRO A 915 3.66 -17.70 -50.22
C PRO A 915 2.41 -17.22 -50.95
N GLU A 916 1.76 -18.15 -51.63
CA GLU A 916 0.52 -17.91 -52.38
C GLU A 916 -0.66 -17.63 -51.44
N ALA A 917 -0.87 -18.48 -50.43
CA ALA A 917 -1.85 -18.27 -49.36
C ALA A 917 -1.19 -17.78 -48.07
N VAL A 918 -1.84 -16.83 -47.37
CA VAL A 918 -1.43 -16.34 -46.03
C VAL A 918 -2.63 -16.24 -45.08
N MET A 919 -2.35 -16.28 -43.78
CA MET A 919 -3.34 -16.03 -42.73
C MET A 919 -3.37 -14.54 -42.35
N GLY A 920 -4.54 -13.91 -42.40
CA GLY A 920 -4.73 -12.55 -41.91
C GLY A 920 -6.07 -11.94 -42.29
N ASP A 921 -6.13 -10.62 -42.19
CA ASP A 921 -7.32 -9.81 -42.50
C ASP A 921 -7.18 -9.22 -43.91
N PRO A 922 -7.86 -9.77 -44.92
CA PRO A 922 -7.73 -9.30 -46.30
C PRO A 922 -8.26 -7.87 -46.44
N ASP A 923 -9.39 -7.50 -45.83
CA ASP A 923 -9.96 -6.16 -46.02
C ASP A 923 -9.12 -5.07 -45.34
N ARG A 924 -8.48 -5.37 -44.19
CA ARG A 924 -7.51 -4.45 -43.56
C ARG A 924 -6.19 -4.38 -44.33
N LEU A 925 -5.69 -5.49 -44.88
CA LEU A 925 -4.52 -5.45 -45.78
C LEU A 925 -4.82 -4.62 -47.03
N ARG A 926 -6.02 -4.78 -47.62
CA ARG A 926 -6.50 -3.97 -48.74
C ARG A 926 -6.58 -2.50 -48.38
N GLN A 927 -7.12 -2.15 -47.21
CA GLN A 927 -7.15 -0.77 -46.71
C GLN A 927 -5.74 -0.17 -46.59
N VAL A 928 -4.77 -0.92 -46.05
CA VAL A 928 -3.36 -0.49 -45.96
C VAL A 928 -2.74 -0.27 -47.35
N ILE A 929 -2.88 -1.23 -48.26
CA ILE A 929 -2.31 -1.15 -49.61
C ILE A 929 -2.95 -0.01 -50.42
N VAL A 930 -4.27 0.13 -50.37
CA VAL A 930 -5.00 1.21 -51.06
C VAL A 930 -4.61 2.59 -50.50
N ASN A 931 -4.43 2.72 -49.18
CA ASN A 931 -3.98 3.98 -48.57
C ASN A 931 -2.52 4.31 -48.90
N LEU A 932 -1.61 3.33 -48.89
CA LEU A 932 -0.19 3.56 -49.18
C LEU A 932 0.04 3.85 -50.67
N VAL A 933 -0.47 2.99 -51.57
CA VAL A 933 -0.31 3.16 -53.02
C VAL A 933 -1.13 4.36 -53.52
N GLY A 934 -2.32 4.61 -52.94
CA GLY A 934 -3.11 5.80 -53.24
C GLY A 934 -2.44 7.10 -52.82
N ASN A 935 -1.70 7.11 -51.70
CA ASN A 935 -0.85 8.25 -51.33
C ASN A 935 0.38 8.37 -52.25
N ALA A 936 1.05 7.27 -52.62
CA ALA A 936 2.17 7.31 -53.55
C ALA A 936 1.75 7.95 -54.90
N ILE A 937 0.66 7.46 -55.50
CA ILE A 937 0.05 8.04 -56.72
C ILE A 937 -0.28 9.52 -56.53
N LYS A 938 -0.87 9.91 -55.38
CA LYS A 938 -1.24 11.31 -55.07
C LYS A 938 -0.04 12.26 -54.96
N PHE A 939 1.13 11.77 -54.53
CA PHE A 939 2.32 12.58 -54.28
C PHE A 939 3.44 12.40 -55.32
N THR A 940 3.20 11.64 -56.40
CA THR A 940 4.10 11.52 -57.55
C THR A 940 3.52 12.29 -58.74
N GLU A 941 4.21 13.34 -59.21
CA GLU A 941 3.73 14.14 -60.35
C GLU A 941 4.02 13.46 -61.69
N HIS A 942 5.23 12.87 -61.83
CA HIS A 942 5.69 12.17 -63.04
C HIS A 942 6.55 10.96 -62.63
N GLY A 943 6.48 9.85 -63.38
CA GLY A 943 7.31 8.65 -63.17
C GLY A 943 6.50 7.37 -62.96
N GLU A 944 7.04 6.45 -62.16
CA GLU A 944 6.41 5.19 -61.80
C GLU A 944 6.10 5.08 -60.30
N VAL A 945 5.15 4.21 -59.96
CA VAL A 945 4.87 3.74 -58.59
C VAL A 945 4.97 2.22 -58.61
N ALA A 946 5.98 1.66 -57.93
CA ALA A 946 6.17 0.21 -57.81
C ALA A 946 5.70 -0.28 -56.43
N CYS A 947 4.78 -1.24 -56.42
CA CYS A 947 4.40 -1.99 -55.22
C CYS A 947 5.19 -3.30 -55.20
N CYS A 948 6.16 -3.42 -54.30
CA CYS A 948 7.03 -4.59 -54.20
C CYS A 948 6.74 -5.39 -52.92
N THR A 949 6.63 -6.71 -53.06
CA THR A 949 6.43 -7.66 -51.94
C THR A 949 7.52 -8.73 -52.00
N VAL A 950 8.23 -8.87 -50.88
CA VAL A 950 9.31 -9.84 -50.65
C VAL A 950 9.01 -10.61 -49.36
N TRP A 951 9.65 -11.77 -49.19
CA TRP A 951 9.52 -12.62 -48.00
C TRP A 951 10.72 -12.42 -47.05
#